data_AF-A0A6N3GGC8-F1
#
_entry.id   AF-A0A6N3GGC8-F1
#
_cell.length_a   1.000
_cell.length_b   1.000
_cell.length_c   1.000
_cell.angle_alpha   90.00
_cell.angle_beta   90.00
_cell.angle_gamma   90.00
#
_symmetry.space_group_name_H-M   'P 1'
#
loop_
_entity.id
_entity.type
_entity.pdbx_description
1 polymer ?
#
loop_
_entity_poly.entity_id
_entity_poly.type
_entity_poly.pdbx_seq_one_letter_code
_entity_poly.pdbx_strand_id
1 'polypeptide(L)'
;MKSTYFRTRQTTNPSGLPLYNHNIKVENSVLFYNYRNTGTLGYYGEVYGDVTLSGDCTIKNGQTLFIPTGCSLTVNGTLDNQGTIYSKGALTANQITGNTVTKDKVDLNGTSYKTWAEATVALAGSEEPINIITLLDDETATSTPPKPCIITGDGKTLTYAGDLELQAALTFKSIKLNMSTIYANGHDLTFDESVDCRPSTYTNNGNTLTGIRNIWGGTKDNNTIDKTNIVIKSGQFGWIYGGGNAGNITGTTKVTISGGTVNNSVFGGSHAAGSTVGNTELNITGGTLNHIYGGGWNGDVTGTATTNISGENTVVSGFIIGNTEGTGTAGNTDVTLDTSADNPIQEVHGAGINYNNTVHGKVSGNVNLTVLDGRITGSLIGCSSAVEGKININVKGGEVKRISGIDYSLSADSPTPTYSGIIQITIEKGHTTIGQIDSNNNHKTHVTYRNCGTADTPYLISELRSIDKVILENSFIKEKDRTSAFRLDMGNGETMEIEGTGLTGDFHLVNLNGKASDNQSIITASELSGTYSFTHKADNKMLYKAGFNYRYPGDATLCAITLPTTVENGTLALKGTIGADQGETLFENGDQVPAGTPMTIIATPSPGYSIKSFSVRQGNNNVTVDTDGSFTAPDGDFTVAAEFKRIYTPPAATYYTVTLPSVEGATLSKQAGDHTVEEGYSFTFAITLDENYSESIPIVTTDRGETIIPDTNGRYKINNVAEDIVVSISGIVKNLPTSIKSIETDTKIWTADGTIFIHTSSPQQVQVVNLAGSTLFYRNIPVGDTRLNGLAAGVYIVHLSREMPRKIIVR
;
A
#
# COMPACT_ATOMS: atom_id res chain seq x y z
N MET A 1 59.55 -70.98 -18.54
CA MET A 1 60.77 -71.18 -17.73
C MET A 1 60.50 -70.67 -16.31
N LYS A 2 61.03 -71.40 -15.31
CA LYS A 2 61.07 -71.12 -13.86
C LYS A 2 59.74 -70.95 -13.10
N SER A 3 59.37 -72.07 -12.48
CA SER A 3 58.45 -72.25 -11.35
C SER A 3 58.96 -71.60 -10.06
N THR A 4 58.03 -71.03 -9.27
CA THR A 4 58.19 -70.86 -7.81
C THR A 4 56.92 -71.38 -7.14
N TYR A 5 57.06 -72.36 -6.26
CA TYR A 5 55.98 -73.00 -5.51
C TYR A 5 55.67 -72.21 -4.22
N PHE A 6 54.39 -72.05 -3.88
CA PHE A 6 53.96 -71.81 -2.50
C PHE A 6 53.03 -72.93 -2.01
N ARG A 7 53.34 -73.42 -0.80
CA ARG A 7 52.64 -74.47 -0.03
C ARG A 7 51.20 -74.06 0.27
N THR A 8 50.27 -74.97 0.03
CA THR A 8 48.86 -74.89 0.42
C THR A 8 48.71 -74.91 1.95
N ARG A 9 48.16 -73.84 2.52
CA ARG A 9 47.53 -73.87 3.84
C ARG A 9 46.12 -74.46 3.64
N GLN A 10 45.83 -75.49 4.41
CA GLN A 10 44.55 -76.18 4.50
C GLN A 10 43.41 -75.18 4.74
N THR A 11 42.44 -75.07 3.84
CA THR A 11 41.18 -74.35 4.09
C THR A 11 40.00 -75.20 3.65
N THR A 12 39.24 -75.61 4.65
CA THR A 12 37.97 -76.34 4.63
C THR A 12 36.85 -75.57 3.95
N ASN A 13 35.97 -76.30 3.25
CA ASN A 13 34.63 -75.89 2.81
C ASN A 13 33.71 -75.64 4.04
N PRO A 14 32.69 -74.77 4.00
CA PRO A 14 31.64 -74.66 5.04
C PRO A 14 30.92 -75.98 5.42
N SER A 15 31.17 -77.09 4.73
CA SER A 15 30.65 -78.44 5.06
C SER A 15 31.67 -79.44 5.65
N GLY A 16 32.92 -79.06 5.91
CA GLY A 16 33.83 -79.83 6.79
C GLY A 16 34.32 -81.22 6.34
N LEU A 17 34.30 -81.58 5.05
CA LEU A 17 34.76 -82.90 4.55
C LEU A 17 36.02 -82.84 3.65
N PRO A 18 36.88 -83.89 3.63
CA PRO A 18 38.14 -83.89 2.87
C PRO A 18 37.96 -84.14 1.36
N LEU A 19 38.71 -83.40 0.54
CA LEU A 19 38.76 -83.49 -0.93
C LEU A 19 39.89 -84.42 -1.41
N TYR A 20 39.61 -85.28 -2.41
CA TYR A 20 40.63 -86.03 -3.16
C TYR A 20 40.87 -85.35 -4.53
N ASN A 21 42.06 -84.79 -4.73
CA ASN A 21 42.46 -84.08 -5.95
C ASN A 21 43.21 -85.01 -6.92
N HIS A 22 42.82 -85.01 -8.21
CA HIS A 22 43.72 -85.37 -9.30
C HIS A 22 43.69 -84.28 -10.38
N ASN A 23 44.89 -83.74 -10.64
CA ASN A 23 45.33 -82.84 -11.72
C ASN A 23 45.07 -81.33 -11.54
N ILE A 24 46.18 -80.60 -11.35
CA ILE A 24 46.29 -79.13 -11.32
C ILE A 24 47.09 -78.66 -12.54
N LYS A 25 46.58 -77.63 -13.24
CA LYS A 25 47.39 -76.58 -13.87
C LYS A 25 46.62 -75.26 -13.71
N VAL A 26 47.27 -74.27 -13.10
CA VAL A 26 46.71 -72.94 -12.77
C VAL A 26 47.25 -71.92 -13.76
N GLU A 27 46.34 -71.35 -14.54
CA GLU A 27 46.32 -70.00 -15.15
C GLU A 27 44.97 -69.94 -15.88
N ASN A 28 44.05 -69.07 -15.46
CA ASN A 28 42.69 -68.89 -16.01
C ASN A 28 41.90 -70.22 -16.18
N SER A 29 41.66 -70.98 -15.10
CA SER A 29 41.09 -72.33 -15.18
C SER A 29 39.75 -72.49 -14.45
N VAL A 30 38.77 -73.14 -15.10
CA VAL A 30 37.57 -73.72 -14.48
C VAL A 30 37.97 -75.03 -13.77
N LEU A 31 37.75 -75.14 -12.46
CA LEU A 31 38.12 -76.31 -11.66
C LEU A 31 36.92 -77.24 -11.49
N PHE A 32 37.00 -78.49 -11.97
CA PHE A 32 35.97 -79.52 -11.74
C PHE A 32 36.38 -80.49 -10.62
N TYR A 33 35.56 -80.59 -9.58
CA TYR A 33 35.65 -81.52 -8.46
C TYR A 33 34.63 -82.67 -8.59
N ASN A 34 35.00 -83.85 -8.09
CA ASN A 34 34.09 -84.99 -7.92
C ASN A 34 33.52 -85.00 -6.50
N TYR A 35 32.21 -84.84 -6.34
CA TYR A 35 31.52 -85.05 -5.06
C TYR A 35 30.77 -86.39 -5.07
N ARG A 36 31.10 -87.29 -4.13
CA ARG A 36 30.31 -88.49 -3.83
C ARG A 36 29.57 -88.24 -2.52
N ASN A 37 28.26 -87.98 -2.54
CA ASN A 37 27.51 -88.09 -1.28
C ASN A 37 26.04 -88.57 -1.35
N THR A 38 25.51 -89.03 -2.49
CA THR A 38 24.12 -89.55 -2.53
C THR A 38 23.88 -90.69 -3.55
N GLY A 39 24.91 -91.44 -3.94
CA GLY A 39 24.73 -92.58 -4.85
C GLY A 39 24.59 -92.23 -6.34
N THR A 40 24.70 -90.96 -6.72
CA THR A 40 24.88 -90.51 -8.11
C THR A 40 26.18 -89.68 -8.18
N LEU A 41 27.12 -90.02 -9.08
CA LEU A 41 28.33 -89.23 -9.32
C LEU A 41 27.96 -87.92 -10.00
N GLY A 42 28.01 -86.79 -9.29
CA GLY A 42 27.87 -85.46 -9.87
C GLY A 42 29.24 -84.81 -10.09
N TYR A 43 29.50 -84.33 -11.30
CA TYR A 43 30.71 -83.56 -11.63
C TYR A 43 30.41 -82.07 -11.40
N TYR A 44 31.08 -81.42 -10.44
CA TYR A 44 30.84 -79.99 -10.12
C TYR A 44 32.06 -79.16 -10.50
N GLY A 45 31.89 -78.03 -11.17
CA GLY A 45 32.96 -77.08 -11.45
C GLY A 45 32.70 -75.70 -10.89
N GLU A 46 33.74 -74.96 -10.51
CA GLU A 46 33.64 -73.58 -10.03
C GLU A 46 34.63 -72.68 -10.78
N VAL A 47 34.17 -71.50 -11.19
CA VAL A 47 35.01 -70.45 -11.82
C VAL A 47 35.65 -69.61 -10.73
N TYR A 48 36.95 -69.32 -10.86
CA TYR A 48 37.67 -68.47 -9.92
C TYR A 48 38.34 -67.32 -10.67
N GLY A 49 37.94 -66.08 -10.35
CA GLY A 49 38.41 -64.86 -11.01
C GLY A 49 37.83 -64.68 -12.42
N ASP A 50 38.56 -63.96 -13.27
CA ASP A 50 38.18 -63.71 -14.66
C ASP A 50 38.79 -64.76 -15.59
N VAL A 51 37.96 -65.66 -16.10
CA VAL A 51 38.36 -66.78 -16.96
C VAL A 51 37.89 -66.53 -18.39
N THR A 52 38.80 -66.61 -19.35
CA THR A 52 38.49 -66.53 -20.79
C THR A 52 38.90 -67.82 -21.49
N LEU A 53 37.95 -68.50 -22.14
CA LEU A 53 38.17 -69.66 -23.00
C LEU A 53 38.26 -69.20 -24.45
N SER A 54 39.30 -69.64 -25.17
CA SER A 54 39.57 -69.21 -26.55
C SER A 54 38.78 -69.94 -27.64
N GLY A 55 37.96 -70.93 -27.30
CA GLY A 55 37.16 -71.72 -28.24
C GLY A 55 35.93 -72.33 -27.57
N ASP A 56 35.26 -73.24 -28.28
CA ASP A 56 34.01 -73.87 -27.84
C ASP A 56 34.17 -74.61 -26.51
N CYS A 57 33.12 -74.58 -25.69
CA CYS A 57 33.04 -75.24 -24.39
C CYS A 57 31.75 -76.07 -24.30
N THR A 58 31.83 -77.30 -23.80
CA THR A 58 30.64 -78.13 -23.57
C THR A 58 30.55 -78.53 -22.11
N ILE A 59 29.43 -78.20 -21.46
CA ILE A 59 29.08 -78.71 -20.13
C ILE A 59 28.19 -79.92 -20.34
N LYS A 60 28.69 -81.14 -20.07
CA LYS A 60 27.97 -82.38 -20.40
C LYS A 60 26.82 -82.66 -19.42
N ASN A 61 25.88 -83.51 -19.85
CA ASN A 61 24.80 -83.99 -18.99
C ASN A 61 25.35 -84.59 -17.67
N GLY A 62 24.75 -84.21 -16.53
CA GLY A 62 25.22 -84.58 -15.19
C GLY A 62 26.40 -83.75 -14.64
N GLN A 63 26.92 -82.77 -15.40
CA GLN A 63 27.89 -81.79 -14.91
C GLN A 63 27.17 -80.52 -14.42
N THR A 64 27.67 -79.92 -13.34
CA THR A 64 27.24 -78.63 -12.82
C THR A 64 28.41 -77.65 -12.85
N LEU A 65 28.24 -76.43 -13.35
CA LEU A 65 29.23 -75.35 -13.29
C LEU A 65 28.68 -74.18 -12.46
N PHE A 66 29.43 -73.73 -11.47
CA PHE A 66 29.12 -72.57 -10.63
C PHE A 66 30.05 -71.41 -10.99
N ILE A 67 29.48 -70.22 -11.17
CA ILE A 67 30.24 -68.98 -11.40
C ILE A 67 29.92 -68.05 -10.22
N PRO A 68 30.80 -67.93 -9.22
CA PRO A 68 30.57 -67.10 -8.04
C PRO A 68 30.44 -65.61 -8.37
N THR A 69 29.85 -64.85 -7.45
CA THR A 69 29.83 -63.39 -7.49
C THR A 69 31.26 -62.85 -7.59
N GLY A 70 31.49 -61.86 -8.46
CA GLY A 70 32.81 -61.27 -8.70
C GLY A 70 33.76 -62.11 -9.55
N CYS A 71 33.32 -63.27 -10.06
CA CYS A 71 34.05 -64.04 -11.08
C CYS A 71 33.41 -63.84 -12.46
N SER A 72 34.17 -64.06 -13.52
CA SER A 72 33.65 -64.04 -14.89
C SER A 72 34.10 -65.25 -15.69
N LEU A 73 33.23 -65.73 -16.58
CA LEU A 73 33.56 -66.71 -17.60
C LEU A 73 33.18 -66.14 -18.97
N THR A 74 34.19 -65.90 -19.79
CA THR A 74 34.04 -65.52 -21.19
C THR A 74 34.41 -66.71 -22.08
N VAL A 75 33.52 -67.12 -22.99
CA VAL A 75 33.77 -68.18 -23.97
C VAL A 75 33.79 -67.56 -25.36
N ASN A 76 34.97 -67.41 -25.95
CA ASN A 76 35.17 -66.87 -27.31
C ASN A 76 34.83 -67.91 -28.39
N GLY A 77 33.72 -68.63 -28.21
CA GLY A 77 33.21 -69.71 -29.02
C GLY A 77 31.78 -70.09 -28.58
N THR A 78 31.30 -71.24 -29.00
CA THR A 78 30.00 -71.79 -28.58
C THR A 78 30.11 -72.46 -27.21
N LEU A 79 29.28 -72.05 -26.25
CA LEU A 79 29.05 -72.75 -24.99
C LEU A 79 27.83 -73.67 -25.11
N ASP A 80 28.06 -74.97 -25.31
CA ASP A 80 27.01 -75.99 -25.36
C ASP A 80 26.73 -76.56 -23.96
N ASN A 81 25.67 -76.06 -23.31
CA ASN A 81 25.27 -76.48 -21.98
C ASN A 81 24.32 -77.68 -22.03
N GLN A 82 24.82 -78.91 -21.97
CA GLN A 82 24.01 -80.12 -21.80
C GLN A 82 23.81 -80.50 -20.32
N GLY A 83 24.44 -79.78 -19.38
CA GLY A 83 24.38 -79.98 -17.93
C GLY A 83 23.65 -78.85 -17.23
N THR A 84 24.13 -78.46 -16.04
CA THR A 84 23.58 -77.36 -15.24
C THR A 84 24.63 -76.26 -15.09
N ILE A 85 24.27 -75.01 -15.32
CA ILE A 85 25.15 -73.87 -15.00
C ILE A 85 24.39 -72.95 -14.05
N TYR A 86 25.02 -72.61 -12.93
CA TYR A 86 24.56 -71.63 -11.95
C TYR A 86 25.53 -70.45 -11.96
N SER A 87 25.07 -69.28 -12.38
CA SER A 87 25.91 -68.09 -12.51
C SER A 87 25.44 -66.98 -11.59
N LYS A 88 26.27 -66.64 -10.61
CA LYS A 88 26.21 -65.40 -9.83
C LYS A 88 27.18 -64.34 -10.36
N GLY A 89 28.20 -64.77 -11.10
CA GLY A 89 29.15 -63.92 -11.81
C GLY A 89 28.76 -63.67 -13.26
N ALA A 90 29.62 -62.98 -14.01
CA ALA A 90 29.39 -62.70 -15.42
C ALA A 90 29.63 -63.95 -16.28
N LEU A 91 28.68 -64.28 -17.15
CA LEU A 91 28.83 -65.33 -18.16
C LEU A 91 28.57 -64.74 -19.55
N THR A 92 29.58 -64.78 -20.40
CA THR A 92 29.54 -64.28 -21.78
C THR A 92 30.02 -65.37 -22.72
N ALA A 93 29.31 -65.60 -23.83
CA ALA A 93 29.75 -66.50 -24.89
C ALA A 93 29.30 -65.96 -26.25
N ASN A 94 30.03 -66.29 -27.33
CA ASN A 94 29.60 -65.92 -28.68
C ASN A 94 28.24 -66.55 -29.04
N GLN A 95 28.00 -67.77 -28.54
CA GLN A 95 26.73 -68.46 -28.64
C GLN A 95 26.56 -69.39 -27.42
N ILE A 96 25.37 -69.46 -26.83
CA ILE A 96 25.04 -70.45 -25.80
C ILE A 96 23.96 -71.38 -26.37
N THR A 97 24.20 -72.68 -26.36
CA THR A 97 23.24 -73.72 -26.81
C THR A 97 22.94 -74.70 -25.67
N GLY A 98 21.88 -75.50 -25.81
CA GLY A 98 21.50 -76.51 -24.81
C GLY A 98 20.57 -75.98 -23.70
N ASN A 99 20.70 -76.55 -22.51
CA ASN A 99 19.96 -76.23 -21.29
C ASN A 99 20.15 -74.76 -20.87
N THR A 100 19.12 -74.21 -20.22
CA THR A 100 19.14 -72.85 -19.68
C THR A 100 20.17 -72.69 -18.56
N VAL A 101 20.92 -71.59 -18.59
CA VAL A 101 21.78 -71.17 -17.47
C VAL A 101 20.90 -70.56 -16.39
N THR A 102 21.02 -71.03 -15.15
CA THR A 102 20.37 -70.39 -14.01
C THR A 102 21.23 -69.21 -13.56
N LYS A 103 20.73 -67.99 -13.72
CA LYS A 103 21.41 -66.75 -13.30
C LYS A 103 20.69 -66.12 -12.11
N ASP A 104 21.44 -65.54 -11.19
CA ASP A 104 20.87 -64.60 -10.23
C ASP A 104 20.55 -63.30 -10.98
N LYS A 105 19.33 -62.79 -10.78
CA LYS A 105 18.77 -61.68 -11.60
C LYS A 105 18.66 -60.40 -10.80
N VAL A 106 18.63 -60.50 -9.48
CA VAL A 106 18.41 -59.39 -8.56
C VAL A 106 19.38 -59.51 -7.39
N ASP A 107 19.97 -58.40 -6.99
CA ASP A 107 20.76 -58.27 -5.78
C ASP A 107 20.04 -57.32 -4.81
N LEU A 108 19.94 -57.72 -3.53
CA LEU A 108 19.45 -56.86 -2.45
C LEU A 108 20.58 -56.69 -1.44
N ASN A 109 21.06 -55.46 -1.27
CA ASN A 109 22.10 -55.08 -0.32
C ASN A 109 23.36 -55.98 -0.40
N GLY A 110 23.78 -56.41 -1.60
CA GLY A 110 24.94 -57.27 -1.82
C GLY A 110 24.66 -58.77 -1.75
N THR A 111 23.42 -59.17 -1.49
CA THR A 111 22.98 -60.56 -1.54
C THR A 111 22.20 -60.82 -2.83
N SER A 112 22.67 -61.76 -3.64
CA SER A 112 22.04 -62.08 -4.93
C SER A 112 20.95 -63.17 -4.80
N TYR A 113 19.88 -63.00 -5.58
CA TYR A 113 18.66 -63.80 -5.61
C TYR A 113 18.32 -64.17 -7.06
N LYS A 114 17.63 -65.31 -7.23
CA LYS A 114 17.32 -65.82 -8.58
C LYS A 114 16.22 -65.03 -9.27
N THR A 115 15.32 -64.45 -8.47
CA THR A 115 14.13 -63.77 -8.99
C THR A 115 13.80 -62.53 -8.15
N TRP A 116 13.05 -61.63 -8.76
CA TRP A 116 12.44 -60.49 -8.07
C TRP A 116 11.62 -60.91 -6.85
N ALA A 117 10.84 -61.99 -6.96
CA ALA A 117 9.97 -62.47 -5.89
C ALA A 117 10.76 -62.90 -4.65
N GLU A 118 11.88 -63.62 -4.83
CA GLU A 118 12.76 -64.01 -3.74
C GLU A 118 13.38 -62.79 -3.05
N ALA A 119 13.86 -61.82 -3.83
CA ALA A 119 14.45 -60.59 -3.30
C ALA A 119 13.43 -59.74 -2.53
N THR A 120 12.18 -59.64 -3.01
CA THR A 120 11.12 -58.87 -2.32
C THR A 120 10.65 -59.54 -1.03
N VAL A 121 10.62 -60.88 -0.97
CA VAL A 121 10.38 -61.61 0.28
C VAL A 121 11.49 -61.35 1.29
N ALA A 122 12.75 -61.36 0.86
CA ALA A 122 13.87 -61.02 1.72
C ALA A 122 13.81 -59.56 2.21
N LEU A 123 13.44 -58.63 1.32
CA LEU A 123 13.25 -57.22 1.66
C LEU A 123 12.22 -57.03 2.76
N ALA A 124 11.11 -57.78 2.76
CA ALA A 124 10.10 -57.69 3.82
C ALA A 124 10.70 -57.92 5.22
N GLY A 125 11.68 -58.83 5.33
CA GLY A 125 12.42 -59.13 6.56
C GLY A 125 13.62 -58.22 6.85
N SER A 126 14.00 -57.33 5.93
CA SER A 126 15.19 -56.48 6.07
C SER A 126 15.03 -55.45 7.20
N GLU A 127 16.01 -55.35 8.09
CA GLU A 127 16.09 -54.29 9.11
C GLU A 127 16.96 -53.11 8.68
N GLU A 128 17.51 -53.16 7.44
CA GLU A 128 18.37 -52.10 6.93
C GLU A 128 17.59 -50.78 6.75
N PRO A 129 18.19 -49.64 7.16
CA PRO A 129 17.54 -48.33 7.06
C PRO A 129 17.41 -47.85 5.61
N ILE A 130 18.29 -48.34 4.72
CA ILE A 130 18.27 -48.05 3.28
C ILE A 130 18.44 -49.38 2.56
N ASN A 131 17.47 -49.72 1.71
CA ASN A 131 17.53 -50.94 0.90
C ASN A 131 17.84 -50.58 -0.56
N ILE A 132 18.76 -51.31 -1.17
CA ILE A 132 19.15 -51.16 -2.57
C ILE A 132 18.90 -52.48 -3.29
N ILE A 133 18.02 -52.43 -4.29
CA ILE A 133 17.77 -53.51 -5.23
C ILE A 133 18.55 -53.19 -6.51
N THR A 134 19.48 -54.06 -6.90
CA THR A 134 20.23 -53.95 -8.15
C THR A 134 19.84 -55.08 -9.09
N LEU A 135 19.38 -54.75 -10.30
CA LEU A 135 19.17 -55.73 -11.35
C LEU A 135 20.51 -56.19 -11.92
N LEU A 136 20.72 -57.50 -11.93
CA LEU A 136 21.88 -58.17 -12.54
C LEU A 136 21.57 -58.61 -13.98
N ASP A 137 20.29 -58.84 -14.28
CA ASP A 137 19.77 -59.16 -15.62
C ASP A 137 18.39 -58.50 -15.82
N ASP A 138 17.86 -58.53 -17.04
CA ASP A 138 16.49 -58.07 -17.31
C ASP A 138 15.47 -58.93 -16.53
N GLU A 139 14.51 -58.26 -15.88
CA GLU A 139 13.61 -58.91 -14.93
C GLU A 139 12.17 -58.41 -15.03
N THR A 140 11.23 -59.31 -14.76
CA THR A 140 9.81 -58.98 -14.63
C THR A 140 9.42 -59.01 -13.17
N ALA A 141 9.07 -57.84 -12.63
CA ALA A 141 8.58 -57.72 -11.27
C ALA A 141 7.15 -58.26 -11.16
N THR A 142 6.94 -59.16 -10.21
CA THR A 142 5.64 -59.80 -9.91
C THR A 142 4.94 -59.19 -8.69
N SER A 143 5.60 -58.29 -7.98
CA SER A 143 5.15 -57.68 -6.72
C SER A 143 5.82 -56.33 -6.53
N THR A 144 5.18 -55.45 -5.76
CA THR A 144 5.80 -54.17 -5.36
C THR A 144 6.67 -54.36 -4.11
N PRO A 145 7.78 -53.63 -3.98
CA PRO A 145 8.60 -53.69 -2.77
C PRO A 145 7.80 -53.23 -1.52
N PRO A 146 7.79 -54.03 -0.44
CA PRO A 146 7.01 -53.72 0.77
C PRO A 146 7.70 -52.73 1.72
N LYS A 147 8.94 -52.35 1.42
CA LYS A 147 9.74 -51.40 2.21
C LYS A 147 10.44 -50.38 1.32
N PRO A 148 10.80 -49.21 1.87
CA PRO A 148 11.49 -48.18 1.10
C PRO A 148 12.78 -48.71 0.48
N CYS A 149 12.97 -48.48 -0.81
CA CYS A 149 14.19 -48.92 -1.51
C CYS A 149 14.55 -48.07 -2.73
N ILE A 150 15.82 -48.15 -3.11
CA ILE A 150 16.37 -47.66 -4.37
C ILE A 150 16.49 -48.86 -5.30
N ILE A 151 15.93 -48.76 -6.50
CA ILE A 151 16.03 -49.77 -7.55
C ILE A 151 16.94 -49.25 -8.65
N THR A 152 18.01 -49.99 -8.92
CA THR A 152 19.01 -49.70 -9.95
C THR A 152 19.25 -50.92 -10.83
N GLY A 153 19.85 -50.74 -12.00
CA GLY A 153 20.10 -51.85 -12.91
C GLY A 153 21.16 -51.65 -13.97
N ASP A 154 21.93 -50.55 -13.95
CA ASP A 154 22.97 -50.25 -14.94
C ASP A 154 22.56 -50.54 -16.40
N GLY A 155 21.38 -50.05 -16.78
CA GLY A 155 20.81 -50.23 -18.13
C GLY A 155 20.06 -51.56 -18.38
N LYS A 156 19.89 -52.41 -17.36
CA LYS A 156 18.90 -53.51 -17.34
C LYS A 156 17.48 -52.97 -17.27
N THR A 157 16.55 -53.79 -17.74
CA THR A 157 15.13 -53.47 -17.84
C THR A 157 14.33 -54.14 -16.74
N LEU A 158 13.61 -53.33 -15.96
CA LEU A 158 12.54 -53.81 -15.09
C LEU A 158 11.21 -53.72 -15.81
N THR A 159 10.57 -54.86 -16.03
CA THR A 159 9.23 -54.94 -16.60
C THR A 159 8.18 -55.14 -15.52
N TYR A 160 7.09 -54.38 -15.58
CA TYR A 160 5.91 -54.58 -14.73
C TYR A 160 4.67 -54.62 -15.63
N ALA A 161 4.00 -55.77 -15.70
CA ALA A 161 2.93 -56.01 -16.67
C ALA A 161 1.59 -55.34 -16.33
N GLY A 162 1.37 -54.99 -15.05
CA GLY A 162 0.15 -54.34 -14.58
C GLY A 162 0.34 -52.87 -14.19
N ASP A 163 -0.62 -52.34 -13.43
CA ASP A 163 -0.46 -51.07 -12.74
C ASP A 163 0.45 -51.28 -11.52
N LEU A 164 1.52 -50.50 -11.40
CA LEU A 164 2.42 -50.57 -10.24
C LEU A 164 1.81 -49.76 -9.07
N GLU A 165 1.37 -50.43 -8.01
CA GLU A 165 0.82 -49.78 -6.81
C GLU A 165 1.83 -49.85 -5.65
N LEU A 166 2.37 -48.70 -5.25
CA LEU A 166 3.40 -48.61 -4.21
C LEU A 166 2.83 -48.98 -2.83
N GLN A 167 3.66 -49.67 -2.05
CA GLN A 167 3.44 -49.98 -0.62
C GLN A 167 4.43 -49.25 0.29
N ALA A 168 5.46 -48.64 -0.31
CA ALA A 168 6.51 -47.88 0.35
C ALA A 168 7.18 -46.95 -0.66
N ALA A 169 8.03 -46.05 -0.17
CA ALA A 169 8.76 -45.10 -1.01
C ALA A 169 9.72 -45.81 -1.98
N LEU A 170 9.74 -45.38 -3.25
CA LEU A 170 10.61 -45.95 -4.28
C LEU A 170 11.42 -44.87 -5.01
N THR A 171 12.70 -45.20 -5.23
CA THR A 171 13.57 -44.42 -6.11
C THR A 171 14.09 -45.30 -7.23
N PHE A 172 13.84 -44.92 -8.48
CA PHE A 172 14.47 -45.54 -9.65
C PHE A 172 15.71 -44.74 -10.05
N LYS A 173 16.81 -45.44 -10.34
CA LYS A 173 18.08 -44.81 -10.72
C LYS A 173 18.84 -45.69 -11.71
N SER A 174 19.44 -45.12 -12.76
CA SER A 174 20.30 -45.84 -13.71
C SER A 174 19.68 -47.17 -14.20
N ILE A 175 18.43 -47.13 -14.67
CA ILE A 175 17.62 -48.32 -14.97
C ILE A 175 16.69 -48.06 -16.15
N LYS A 176 16.35 -49.11 -16.90
CA LYS A 176 15.29 -49.07 -17.90
C LYS A 176 13.97 -49.55 -17.30
N LEU A 177 12.88 -48.85 -17.57
CA LEU A 177 11.56 -49.19 -17.07
C LEU A 177 10.64 -49.55 -18.23
N ASN A 178 10.01 -50.71 -18.12
CA ASN A 178 8.94 -51.15 -19.01
C ASN A 178 7.65 -51.38 -18.21
N MET A 179 6.89 -50.32 -17.98
CA MET A 179 5.61 -50.33 -17.27
C MET A 179 4.67 -49.23 -17.78
N SER A 180 3.35 -49.43 -17.67
CA SER A 180 2.38 -48.48 -18.21
C SER A 180 1.96 -47.42 -17.20
N THR A 181 1.63 -47.82 -15.97
CA THR A 181 0.97 -46.95 -14.99
C THR A 181 1.59 -47.16 -13.62
N ILE A 182 1.76 -46.08 -12.86
CA ILE A 182 2.19 -46.13 -11.46
C ILE A 182 1.22 -45.35 -10.58
N TYR A 183 0.79 -45.94 -9.48
CA TYR A 183 0.10 -45.28 -8.37
C TYR A 183 1.03 -45.27 -7.15
N ALA A 184 1.46 -44.09 -6.73
CA ALA A 184 2.36 -43.92 -5.61
C ALA A 184 1.65 -44.10 -4.25
N ASN A 185 0.31 -44.05 -4.22
CA ASN A 185 -0.50 -44.26 -3.02
C ASN A 185 -0.09 -43.38 -1.82
N GLY A 186 0.42 -42.16 -2.09
CA GLY A 186 0.91 -41.23 -1.08
C GLY A 186 2.34 -41.48 -0.60
N HIS A 187 3.03 -42.50 -1.13
CA HIS A 187 4.45 -42.71 -0.89
C HIS A 187 5.32 -41.85 -1.80
N ASP A 188 6.53 -41.54 -1.35
CA ASP A 188 7.51 -40.83 -2.17
C ASP A 188 7.89 -41.67 -3.39
N LEU A 189 7.78 -41.08 -4.58
CA LEU A 189 8.20 -41.69 -5.84
C LEU A 189 9.23 -40.81 -6.53
N THR A 190 10.44 -41.33 -6.72
CA THR A 190 11.54 -40.60 -7.36
C THR A 190 12.04 -41.32 -8.60
N PHE A 191 12.11 -40.59 -9.71
CA PHE A 191 12.87 -40.97 -10.90
C PHE A 191 14.15 -40.14 -10.92
N ASP A 192 15.24 -40.73 -10.43
CA ASP A 192 16.53 -40.06 -10.27
C ASP A 192 17.27 -39.99 -11.62
N GLU A 193 18.59 -39.80 -11.60
CA GLU A 193 19.42 -39.77 -12.80
C GLU A 193 19.39 -41.08 -13.61
N SER A 194 19.55 -40.95 -14.93
CA SER A 194 19.72 -42.04 -15.89
C SER A 194 18.61 -43.10 -15.90
N VAL A 195 17.36 -42.69 -15.62
CA VAL A 195 16.18 -43.54 -15.80
C VAL A 195 15.69 -43.44 -17.25
N ASP A 196 15.53 -44.59 -17.90
CA ASP A 196 15.06 -44.69 -19.28
C ASP A 196 13.72 -45.42 -19.36
N CYS A 197 12.66 -44.65 -19.64
CA CYS A 197 11.30 -45.17 -19.76
C CYS A 197 10.90 -45.52 -21.21
N ARG A 198 11.82 -45.43 -22.19
CA ARG A 198 11.50 -45.67 -23.62
C ARG A 198 11.08 -47.09 -23.98
N PRO A 199 11.45 -48.16 -23.23
CA PRO A 199 10.87 -49.48 -23.48
C PRO A 199 9.34 -49.50 -23.33
N SER A 200 8.78 -48.59 -22.54
CA SER A 200 7.34 -48.40 -22.46
C SER A 200 6.81 -47.59 -23.64
N THR A 201 5.67 -48.04 -24.18
CA THR A 201 4.92 -47.31 -25.22
C THR A 201 3.44 -47.27 -24.90
N TYR A 202 2.77 -46.20 -25.29
CA TYR A 202 1.31 -46.09 -25.22
C TYR A 202 0.77 -45.35 -26.44
N THR A 203 -0.52 -45.53 -26.74
CA THR A 203 -1.19 -44.84 -27.85
C THR A 203 -2.02 -43.69 -27.31
N ASN A 204 -1.85 -42.49 -27.87
CA ASN A 204 -2.70 -41.32 -27.62
C ASN A 204 -3.18 -40.74 -28.95
N ASN A 205 -4.49 -40.61 -29.14
CA ASN A 205 -5.11 -40.10 -30.38
C ASN A 205 -4.56 -40.75 -31.67
N GLY A 206 -4.30 -42.06 -31.63
CA GLY A 206 -3.75 -42.82 -32.76
C GLY A 206 -2.23 -42.76 -32.94
N ASN A 207 -1.52 -41.95 -32.14
CA ASN A 207 -0.05 -41.85 -32.18
C ASN A 207 0.58 -42.72 -31.08
N THR A 208 1.58 -43.53 -31.45
CA THR A 208 2.41 -44.26 -30.48
C THR A 208 3.48 -43.34 -29.90
N LEU A 209 3.44 -43.16 -28.57
CA LEU A 209 4.41 -42.39 -27.80
C LEU A 209 5.21 -43.32 -26.90
N THR A 210 6.46 -42.96 -26.63
CA THR A 210 7.35 -43.66 -25.70
C THR A 210 7.27 -43.06 -24.29
N GLY A 211 7.57 -43.87 -23.27
CA GLY A 211 7.52 -43.47 -21.86
C GLY A 211 6.41 -44.16 -21.07
N ILE A 212 6.45 -43.99 -19.75
CA ILE A 212 5.40 -44.47 -18.85
C ILE A 212 4.14 -43.62 -19.08
N ARG A 213 3.00 -44.27 -19.31
CA ARG A 213 1.77 -43.57 -19.69
C ARG A 213 1.28 -42.65 -18.59
N ASN A 214 1.07 -43.16 -17.39
CA ASN A 214 0.46 -42.41 -16.30
C ASN A 214 1.27 -42.57 -14.99
N ILE A 215 1.51 -41.45 -14.31
CA ILE A 215 1.98 -41.44 -12.93
C ILE A 215 0.91 -40.74 -12.08
N TRP A 216 0.51 -41.38 -11.01
CA TRP A 216 -0.43 -40.87 -10.02
C TRP A 216 0.27 -40.79 -8.67
N GLY A 217 0.28 -39.63 -8.03
CA GLY A 217 0.80 -39.49 -6.68
C GLY A 217 -0.13 -40.15 -5.65
N GLY A 218 -1.44 -40.11 -5.93
CA GLY A 218 -2.47 -40.70 -5.09
C GLY A 218 -2.91 -42.10 -5.51
N THR A 219 -4.09 -42.48 -5.04
CA THR A 219 -4.64 -43.82 -5.20
C THR A 219 -5.47 -43.96 -6.48
N LYS A 220 -5.57 -45.20 -6.96
CA LYS A 220 -6.46 -45.60 -8.06
C LYS A 220 -7.93 -45.49 -7.66
N ASP A 221 -8.23 -45.91 -6.43
CA ASP A 221 -9.56 -45.96 -5.84
C ASP A 221 -9.85 -44.72 -4.97
N ASN A 222 -11.07 -44.63 -4.42
CA ASN A 222 -11.56 -43.51 -3.62
C ASN A 222 -10.98 -43.42 -2.19
N ASN A 223 -9.82 -44.02 -1.95
CA ASN A 223 -9.17 -43.97 -0.64
C ASN A 223 -8.65 -42.57 -0.36
N THR A 224 -8.76 -42.14 0.90
CA THR A 224 -8.22 -40.86 1.36
C THR A 224 -6.79 -41.05 1.86
N ILE A 225 -5.87 -40.20 1.42
CA ILE A 225 -4.49 -40.14 1.90
C ILE A 225 -4.11 -38.73 2.34
N ASP A 226 -3.03 -38.60 3.10
CA ASP A 226 -2.61 -37.31 3.66
C ASP A 226 -1.94 -36.40 2.62
N LYS A 227 -0.91 -36.90 1.94
CA LYS A 227 -0.09 -36.11 1.00
C LYS A 227 0.55 -36.99 -0.06
N THR A 228 1.11 -36.37 -1.09
CA THR A 228 1.86 -37.07 -2.16
C THR A 228 3.14 -36.31 -2.48
N ASN A 229 4.13 -37.02 -3.01
CA ASN A 229 5.40 -36.43 -3.41
C ASN A 229 6.03 -37.22 -4.57
N ILE A 230 6.14 -36.56 -5.72
CA ILE A 230 6.75 -37.09 -6.94
C ILE A 230 7.95 -36.24 -7.30
N VAL A 231 9.10 -36.89 -7.56
CA VAL A 231 10.33 -36.22 -7.99
C VAL A 231 10.79 -36.82 -9.32
N ILE A 232 11.01 -35.96 -10.31
CA ILE A 232 11.48 -36.35 -11.65
C ILE A 232 12.75 -35.57 -11.97
N LYS A 233 13.84 -36.30 -12.21
CA LYS A 233 15.12 -35.76 -12.69
C LYS A 233 15.46 -36.28 -14.09
N SER A 234 14.98 -37.47 -14.44
CA SER A 234 15.12 -38.04 -15.78
C SER A 234 13.96 -38.99 -16.10
N GLY A 235 13.94 -39.52 -17.33
CA GLY A 235 12.88 -40.40 -17.84
C GLY A 235 11.95 -39.72 -18.84
N GLN A 236 11.01 -40.51 -19.34
CA GLN A 236 9.99 -40.07 -20.29
C GLN A 236 8.60 -40.52 -19.84
N PHE A 237 7.64 -39.60 -19.88
CA PHE A 237 6.33 -39.78 -19.27
C PHE A 237 5.21 -39.25 -20.17
N GLY A 238 4.00 -39.79 -20.00
CA GLY A 238 2.79 -39.29 -20.64
C GLY A 238 2.12 -38.22 -19.78
N TRP A 239 1.27 -38.66 -18.86
CA TRP A 239 0.58 -37.80 -17.92
C TRP A 239 1.12 -38.01 -16.50
N ILE A 240 1.30 -36.90 -15.78
CA ILE A 240 1.69 -36.91 -14.38
C ILE A 240 0.60 -36.19 -13.60
N TYR A 241 0.07 -36.85 -12.57
CA TYR A 241 -0.87 -36.30 -11.63
C TYR A 241 -0.24 -36.31 -10.24
N GLY A 242 -0.09 -35.14 -9.64
CA GLY A 242 0.27 -35.05 -8.22
C GLY A 242 -0.80 -35.70 -7.34
N GLY A 243 -2.06 -35.65 -7.77
CA GLY A 243 -3.18 -36.32 -7.12
C GLY A 243 -3.38 -37.78 -7.51
N GLY A 244 -4.54 -38.32 -7.13
CA GLY A 244 -4.97 -39.68 -7.48
C GLY A 244 -5.85 -39.72 -8.72
N ASN A 245 -6.25 -40.92 -9.13
CA ASN A 245 -7.28 -41.06 -10.16
C ASN A 245 -8.64 -40.65 -9.58
N ALA A 246 -9.00 -41.12 -8.39
CA ALA A 246 -10.27 -40.79 -7.73
C ALA A 246 -10.18 -40.56 -6.20
N GLY A 247 -9.04 -40.88 -5.57
CA GLY A 247 -8.83 -40.70 -4.13
C GLY A 247 -8.76 -39.25 -3.68
N ASN A 248 -9.20 -39.00 -2.44
CA ASN A 248 -9.08 -37.69 -1.80
C ASN A 248 -7.70 -37.53 -1.15
N ILE A 249 -7.15 -36.32 -1.19
CA ILE A 249 -5.89 -35.97 -0.55
C ILE A 249 -6.14 -34.77 0.37
N THR A 250 -6.04 -34.98 1.68
CA THR A 250 -6.41 -33.92 2.65
C THR A 250 -5.36 -32.81 2.75
N GLY A 251 -4.10 -33.15 2.50
CA GLY A 251 -2.95 -32.25 2.57
C GLY A 251 -2.49 -31.78 1.20
N THR A 252 -1.17 -31.73 1.02
CA THR A 252 -0.55 -31.15 -0.18
C THR A 252 -0.03 -32.23 -1.13
N THR A 253 -0.30 -32.07 -2.41
CA THR A 253 0.38 -32.83 -3.46
C THR A 253 1.60 -32.06 -3.94
N LYS A 254 2.74 -32.74 -4.05
CA LYS A 254 3.98 -32.13 -4.52
C LYS A 254 4.52 -32.86 -5.74
N VAL A 255 4.81 -32.12 -6.81
CA VAL A 255 5.50 -32.65 -7.99
C VAL A 255 6.69 -31.74 -8.29
N THR A 256 7.88 -32.32 -8.26
CA THR A 256 9.13 -31.62 -8.55
C THR A 256 9.76 -32.18 -9.82
N ILE A 257 9.96 -31.34 -10.84
CA ILE A 257 10.54 -31.74 -12.13
C ILE A 257 11.78 -30.90 -12.39
N SER A 258 12.92 -31.55 -12.51
CA SER A 258 14.22 -30.90 -12.79
C SER A 258 14.85 -31.37 -14.10
N GLY A 259 14.22 -32.31 -14.80
CA GLY A 259 14.67 -32.87 -16.06
C GLY A 259 13.70 -33.93 -16.59
N GLY A 260 14.09 -34.59 -17.68
CA GLY A 260 13.25 -35.58 -18.38
C GLY A 260 12.27 -34.95 -19.37
N THR A 261 11.37 -35.77 -19.91
CA THR A 261 10.39 -35.36 -20.93
C THR A 261 8.98 -35.79 -20.54
N VAL A 262 8.03 -34.87 -20.59
CA VAL A 262 6.60 -35.14 -20.42
C VAL A 262 5.88 -34.85 -21.73
N ASN A 263 5.44 -35.91 -22.41
CA ASN A 263 4.86 -35.82 -23.75
C ASN A 263 3.43 -35.24 -23.74
N ASN A 264 2.71 -35.36 -22.62
CA ASN A 264 1.39 -34.77 -22.42
C ASN A 264 1.41 -33.83 -21.20
N SER A 265 0.44 -33.94 -20.30
CA SER A 265 0.22 -32.90 -19.28
C SER A 265 0.77 -33.26 -17.91
N VAL A 266 1.19 -32.24 -17.17
CA VAL A 266 1.44 -32.30 -15.73
C VAL A 266 0.27 -31.64 -15.01
N PHE A 267 -0.29 -32.34 -14.03
CA PHE A 267 -1.35 -31.85 -13.15
C PHE A 267 -0.88 -31.86 -11.71
N GLY A 268 -1.11 -30.78 -10.97
CA GLY A 268 -0.89 -30.77 -9.52
C GLY A 268 -1.92 -31.61 -8.76
N GLY A 269 -3.15 -31.70 -9.26
CA GLY A 269 -4.28 -32.33 -8.57
C GLY A 269 -4.70 -33.70 -9.11
N SER A 270 -5.92 -34.11 -8.77
CA SER A 270 -6.51 -35.42 -9.11
C SER A 270 -7.30 -35.40 -10.42
N HIS A 271 -7.55 -36.57 -11.01
CA HIS A 271 -8.23 -36.66 -12.31
C HIS A 271 -9.76 -36.66 -12.24
N ALA A 272 -10.38 -37.51 -11.41
CA ALA A 272 -11.81 -37.72 -11.41
C ALA A 272 -12.59 -36.57 -10.75
N ALA A 273 -13.79 -36.30 -11.28
CA ALA A 273 -14.72 -35.37 -10.67
C ALA A 273 -15.16 -35.87 -9.28
N GLY A 274 -15.26 -34.96 -8.31
CA GLY A 274 -15.61 -35.29 -6.92
C GLY A 274 -14.44 -35.75 -6.05
N SER A 275 -13.25 -35.94 -6.61
CA SER A 275 -12.01 -36.05 -5.84
C SER A 275 -11.55 -34.67 -5.39
N THR A 276 -10.94 -34.59 -4.21
CA THR A 276 -10.47 -33.34 -3.61
C THR A 276 -9.00 -33.43 -3.23
N VAL A 277 -8.29 -32.31 -3.37
CA VAL A 277 -6.92 -32.10 -2.90
C VAL A 277 -6.90 -30.87 -1.98
N GLY A 278 -6.17 -30.92 -0.87
CA GLY A 278 -5.97 -29.78 0.02
C GLY A 278 -5.26 -28.64 -0.70
N ASN A 279 -3.99 -28.83 -1.04
CA ASN A 279 -3.20 -27.87 -1.84
C ASN A 279 -2.37 -28.61 -2.90
N THR A 280 -1.92 -27.91 -3.94
CA THR A 280 -0.98 -28.46 -4.92
C THR A 280 0.27 -27.59 -5.00
N GLU A 281 1.43 -28.23 -5.21
CA GLU A 281 2.72 -27.58 -5.38
C GLU A 281 3.48 -28.22 -6.55
N LEU A 282 3.45 -27.54 -7.71
CA LEU A 282 4.28 -27.88 -8.86
C LEU A 282 5.55 -27.03 -8.84
N ASN A 283 6.71 -27.67 -8.79
CA ASN A 283 8.02 -27.00 -8.89
C ASN A 283 8.79 -27.55 -10.09
N ILE A 284 8.95 -26.74 -11.13
CA ILE A 284 9.59 -27.13 -12.38
C ILE A 284 10.82 -26.27 -12.58
N THR A 285 12.00 -26.89 -12.62
CA THR A 285 13.31 -26.23 -12.75
C THR A 285 14.11 -26.71 -13.97
N GLY A 286 13.59 -27.69 -14.71
CA GLY A 286 14.17 -28.20 -15.94
C GLY A 286 13.29 -29.23 -16.64
N GLY A 287 13.67 -29.60 -17.87
CA GLY A 287 13.02 -30.64 -18.66
C GLY A 287 12.23 -30.10 -19.85
N THR A 288 11.67 -31.03 -20.64
CA THR A 288 10.80 -30.71 -21.79
C THR A 288 9.38 -31.15 -21.48
N LEU A 289 8.47 -30.20 -21.36
CA LEU A 289 7.10 -30.40 -20.95
C LEU A 289 6.13 -29.87 -22.02
N ASN A 290 4.92 -30.41 -22.01
CA ASN A 290 3.84 -29.93 -22.86
C ASN A 290 2.90 -29.02 -22.04
N HIS A 291 1.71 -29.47 -21.64
CA HIS A 291 0.78 -28.64 -20.86
C HIS A 291 1.02 -28.77 -19.35
N ILE A 292 0.80 -27.69 -18.61
CA ILE A 292 0.94 -27.65 -17.15
C ILE A 292 -0.34 -27.09 -16.54
N TYR A 293 -0.87 -27.81 -15.56
CA TYR A 293 -2.07 -27.45 -14.82
C TYR A 293 -1.76 -27.45 -13.33
N GLY A 294 -1.87 -26.30 -12.67
CA GLY A 294 -1.66 -26.20 -11.23
C GLY A 294 -2.63 -27.07 -10.44
N GLY A 295 -3.86 -27.24 -10.95
CA GLY A 295 -4.88 -28.12 -10.41
C GLY A 295 -4.85 -29.55 -11.00
N GLY A 296 -5.97 -30.25 -10.87
CA GLY A 296 -6.20 -31.57 -11.46
C GLY A 296 -6.83 -31.53 -12.86
N TRP A 297 -7.33 -32.67 -13.33
CA TRP A 297 -8.21 -32.69 -14.50
C TRP A 297 -9.61 -32.23 -14.09
N ASN A 298 -10.37 -33.06 -13.37
CA ASN A 298 -11.68 -32.68 -12.82
C ASN A 298 -11.71 -32.60 -11.29
N GLY A 299 -10.62 -33.00 -10.61
CA GLY A 299 -10.55 -32.95 -9.15
C GLY A 299 -10.43 -31.52 -8.63
N ASP A 300 -11.10 -31.25 -7.51
CA ASP A 300 -11.09 -29.95 -6.86
C ASP A 300 -9.79 -29.75 -6.04
N VAL A 301 -9.26 -28.54 -6.05
CA VAL A 301 -8.23 -28.08 -5.11
C VAL A 301 -8.90 -27.14 -4.12
N THR A 302 -9.11 -27.60 -2.89
CA THR A 302 -9.88 -26.85 -1.89
C THR A 302 -9.14 -25.63 -1.33
N GLY A 303 -7.81 -25.69 -1.29
CA GLY A 303 -6.91 -24.59 -0.95
C GLY A 303 -6.26 -23.99 -2.20
N THR A 304 -4.94 -23.81 -2.18
CA THR A 304 -4.20 -23.12 -3.24
C THR A 304 -3.56 -24.11 -4.21
N ALA A 305 -3.73 -23.83 -5.51
CA ALA A 305 -2.98 -24.47 -6.59
C ALA A 305 -1.74 -23.64 -6.93
N THR A 306 -0.55 -24.14 -6.60
CA THR A 306 0.72 -23.42 -6.77
C THR A 306 1.54 -24.00 -7.91
N THR A 307 1.96 -23.16 -8.85
CA THR A 307 2.80 -23.54 -9.99
C THR A 307 4.01 -22.61 -10.09
N ASN A 308 5.20 -23.15 -9.80
CA ASN A 308 6.46 -22.45 -9.91
C ASN A 308 7.27 -23.03 -11.06
N ILE A 309 7.60 -22.22 -12.06
CA ILE A 309 8.38 -22.64 -13.23
C ILE A 309 9.59 -21.73 -13.33
N SER A 310 10.77 -22.34 -13.33
CA SER A 310 12.05 -21.64 -13.38
C SER A 310 13.11 -22.43 -14.13
N GLY A 311 14.30 -21.87 -14.27
CA GLY A 311 15.47 -22.58 -14.80
C GLY A 311 15.67 -22.39 -16.30
N GLU A 312 16.94 -22.25 -16.70
CA GLU A 312 17.31 -21.89 -18.08
C GLU A 312 16.96 -22.98 -19.10
N ASN A 313 16.95 -24.25 -18.68
CA ASN A 313 16.70 -25.40 -19.56
C ASN A 313 15.26 -25.94 -19.49
N THR A 314 14.34 -25.17 -18.91
CA THR A 314 12.92 -25.53 -18.83
C THR A 314 12.21 -25.14 -20.11
N VAL A 315 11.70 -26.13 -20.83
CA VAL A 315 10.96 -25.94 -22.08
C VAL A 315 9.51 -26.34 -21.86
N VAL A 316 8.58 -25.40 -21.99
CA VAL A 316 7.13 -25.66 -21.94
C VAL A 316 6.54 -25.33 -23.31
N SER A 317 6.13 -26.36 -24.03
CA SER A 317 5.61 -26.23 -25.40
C SER A 317 4.10 -26.00 -25.46
N GLY A 318 3.38 -26.35 -24.39
CA GLY A 318 1.94 -26.14 -24.27
C GLY A 318 1.59 -24.91 -23.42
N PHE A 319 0.35 -24.86 -22.97
CA PHE A 319 -0.17 -23.82 -22.09
C PHE A 319 0.14 -24.10 -20.62
N ILE A 320 0.27 -23.02 -19.85
CA ILE A 320 0.34 -23.08 -18.38
C ILE A 320 -0.97 -22.54 -17.83
N ILE A 321 -1.67 -23.33 -17.04
CA ILE A 321 -2.98 -23.00 -16.48
C ILE A 321 -2.90 -23.19 -14.96
N GLY A 322 -3.17 -22.13 -14.20
CA GLY A 322 -2.99 -22.11 -12.74
C GLY A 322 -3.94 -23.04 -11.98
N ASN A 323 -5.01 -23.52 -12.62
CA ASN A 323 -6.01 -24.41 -12.03
C ASN A 323 -6.19 -25.71 -12.83
N THR A 324 -7.43 -26.21 -12.92
CA THR A 324 -7.82 -27.49 -13.50
C THR A 324 -8.09 -27.38 -15.01
N GLU A 325 -7.86 -28.48 -15.74
CA GLU A 325 -8.20 -28.57 -17.18
C GLU A 325 -9.70 -28.77 -17.42
N GLY A 326 -10.36 -29.46 -16.50
CA GLY A 326 -11.74 -29.92 -16.62
C GLY A 326 -12.70 -29.10 -15.77
N THR A 327 -13.64 -29.77 -15.10
CA THR A 327 -14.71 -29.09 -14.35
C THR A 327 -14.37 -28.75 -12.90
N GLY A 328 -13.17 -29.11 -12.43
CA GLY A 328 -12.77 -28.91 -11.04
C GLY A 328 -12.63 -27.42 -10.68
N THR A 329 -12.65 -27.12 -9.39
CA THR A 329 -12.48 -25.76 -8.84
C THR A 329 -11.19 -25.67 -8.03
N ALA A 330 -10.51 -24.52 -8.06
CA ALA A 330 -9.42 -24.21 -7.15
C ALA A 330 -9.83 -23.14 -6.13
N GLY A 331 -9.42 -23.27 -4.87
CA GLY A 331 -9.62 -22.26 -3.85
C GLY A 331 -8.83 -20.99 -4.17
N ASN A 332 -7.55 -21.11 -4.52
CA ASN A 332 -6.75 -20.02 -5.10
C ASN A 332 -5.81 -20.57 -6.17
N THR A 333 -5.24 -19.69 -6.98
CA THR A 333 -4.21 -20.04 -7.98
C THR A 333 -3.03 -19.09 -7.85
N ASP A 334 -1.83 -19.65 -7.72
CA ASP A 334 -0.57 -18.92 -7.63
C ASP A 334 0.38 -19.46 -8.70
N VAL A 335 0.67 -18.66 -9.73
CA VAL A 335 1.60 -19.04 -10.81
C VAL A 335 2.78 -18.08 -10.80
N THR A 336 4.00 -18.63 -10.70
CA THR A 336 5.25 -17.87 -10.75
C THR A 336 6.14 -18.37 -11.87
N LEU A 337 6.60 -17.45 -12.73
CA LEU A 337 7.47 -17.73 -13.87
C LEU A 337 8.81 -17.00 -13.73
N ASP A 338 9.91 -17.73 -13.87
CA ASP A 338 11.29 -17.22 -13.84
C ASP A 338 12.16 -18.03 -14.82
N THR A 339 11.86 -17.87 -16.11
CA THR A 339 12.38 -18.74 -17.18
C THR A 339 13.31 -17.98 -18.12
N SER A 340 14.08 -18.70 -18.94
CA SER A 340 14.91 -18.05 -19.98
C SER A 340 14.05 -17.50 -21.12
N ALA A 341 14.43 -16.33 -21.65
CA ALA A 341 13.82 -15.76 -22.86
C ALA A 341 13.99 -16.64 -24.12
N ASP A 342 14.97 -17.56 -24.11
CA ASP A 342 15.23 -18.51 -25.20
C ASP A 342 14.20 -19.65 -25.27
N ASN A 343 13.45 -19.86 -24.19
CA ASN A 343 12.39 -20.86 -24.10
C ASN A 343 11.03 -20.16 -23.96
N PRO A 344 10.51 -19.57 -25.05
CA PRO A 344 9.29 -18.79 -24.99
C PRO A 344 8.09 -19.65 -24.61
N ILE A 345 7.28 -19.13 -23.71
CA ILE A 345 5.97 -19.67 -23.35
C ILE A 345 4.93 -19.07 -24.28
N GLN A 346 3.99 -19.88 -24.76
CA GLN A 346 2.90 -19.38 -25.59
C GLN A 346 1.88 -18.61 -24.74
N GLU A 347 1.18 -19.29 -23.84
CA GLU A 347 0.09 -18.70 -23.06
C GLU A 347 0.11 -19.19 -21.60
N VAL A 348 -0.29 -18.28 -20.72
CA VAL A 348 -0.35 -18.48 -19.27
C VAL A 348 -1.70 -17.98 -18.79
N HIS A 349 -2.47 -18.85 -18.14
CA HIS A 349 -3.78 -18.52 -17.60
C HIS A 349 -3.75 -18.68 -16.08
N GLY A 350 -4.24 -17.69 -15.34
CA GLY A 350 -4.41 -17.81 -13.90
C GLY A 350 -5.58 -18.72 -13.54
N ALA A 351 -6.73 -18.47 -14.16
CA ALA A 351 -7.93 -19.28 -13.97
C ALA A 351 -8.54 -19.74 -15.30
N GLY A 352 -8.57 -21.06 -15.47
CA GLY A 352 -9.35 -21.74 -16.49
C GLY A 352 -8.83 -21.55 -17.91
N ILE A 353 -9.51 -22.23 -18.82
CA ILE A 353 -9.33 -22.10 -20.26
C ILE A 353 -10.69 -22.32 -20.92
N ASN A 354 -10.93 -21.68 -22.06
CA ASN A 354 -12.10 -21.98 -22.86
C ASN A 354 -11.70 -22.82 -24.08
N TYR A 355 -12.29 -24.01 -24.18
CA TYR A 355 -12.18 -24.85 -25.36
C TYR A 355 -13.56 -25.08 -25.95
N ASN A 356 -13.73 -24.76 -27.24
CA ASN A 356 -14.97 -25.01 -27.99
C ASN A 356 -16.25 -24.54 -27.26
N ASN A 357 -16.25 -23.32 -26.75
CA ASN A 357 -17.35 -22.71 -25.98
C ASN A 357 -17.62 -23.36 -24.62
N THR A 358 -16.73 -24.21 -24.12
CA THR A 358 -16.80 -24.78 -22.77
C THR A 358 -15.75 -24.12 -21.89
N VAL A 359 -16.21 -23.46 -20.82
CA VAL A 359 -15.33 -22.85 -19.82
C VAL A 359 -14.95 -23.92 -18.80
N HIS A 360 -13.65 -24.12 -18.63
CA HIS A 360 -13.08 -25.06 -17.68
C HIS A 360 -12.43 -24.33 -16.50
N GLY A 361 -12.32 -25.03 -15.37
CA GLY A 361 -11.59 -24.61 -14.17
C GLY A 361 -12.06 -23.31 -13.54
N LYS A 362 -12.90 -23.36 -12.50
CA LYS A 362 -13.31 -22.18 -11.72
C LYS A 362 -12.33 -21.87 -10.59
N VAL A 363 -12.34 -20.63 -10.09
CA VAL A 363 -11.58 -20.24 -8.89
C VAL A 363 -12.50 -19.54 -7.88
N SER A 364 -12.62 -20.08 -6.67
CA SER A 364 -13.49 -19.51 -5.61
C SER A 364 -12.80 -18.46 -4.74
N GLY A 365 -11.50 -18.27 -4.91
CA GLY A 365 -10.71 -17.24 -4.23
C GLY A 365 -9.86 -16.47 -5.22
N ASN A 366 -8.59 -16.24 -4.89
CA ASN A 366 -7.74 -15.32 -5.62
C ASN A 366 -6.97 -16.00 -6.76
N VAL A 367 -6.68 -15.21 -7.78
CA VAL A 367 -5.76 -15.52 -8.86
C VAL A 367 -4.57 -14.59 -8.77
N ASN A 368 -3.37 -15.17 -8.62
CA ASN A 368 -2.11 -14.44 -8.56
C ASN A 368 -1.16 -14.97 -9.63
N LEU A 369 -0.82 -14.10 -10.58
CA LEU A 369 0.16 -14.37 -11.63
C LEU A 369 1.39 -13.51 -11.37
N THR A 370 2.57 -14.12 -11.30
CA THR A 370 3.84 -13.42 -11.14
C THR A 370 4.81 -13.82 -12.23
N VAL A 371 5.30 -12.85 -12.99
CA VAL A 371 6.40 -13.03 -13.95
C VAL A 371 7.62 -12.31 -13.39
N LEU A 372 8.62 -13.07 -12.96
CA LEU A 372 9.92 -12.57 -12.52
C LEU A 372 10.82 -12.28 -13.72
N ASP A 373 10.90 -13.24 -14.65
CA ASP A 373 11.60 -13.11 -15.93
C ASP A 373 11.11 -14.17 -16.95
N GLY A 374 11.50 -14.00 -18.22
CA GLY A 374 11.21 -14.92 -19.32
C GLY A 374 10.51 -14.26 -20.50
N ARG A 375 9.98 -15.08 -21.42
CA ARG A 375 9.36 -14.58 -22.65
C ARG A 375 8.01 -15.24 -22.90
N ILE A 376 6.93 -14.44 -22.88
CA ILE A 376 5.57 -14.87 -23.21
C ILE A 376 5.20 -14.32 -24.59
N THR A 377 5.08 -15.20 -25.57
CA THR A 377 4.87 -14.87 -26.99
C THR A 377 3.40 -14.79 -27.41
N GLY A 378 2.49 -15.27 -26.58
CA GLY A 378 1.04 -15.11 -26.69
C GLY A 378 0.52 -14.16 -25.63
N SER A 379 -0.20 -14.69 -24.65
CA SER A 379 -0.91 -13.89 -23.65
C SER A 379 -0.66 -14.37 -22.22
N LEU A 380 -0.52 -13.42 -21.30
CA LEU A 380 -0.62 -13.62 -19.86
C LEU A 380 -2.04 -13.22 -19.44
N ILE A 381 -2.86 -14.19 -19.07
CA ILE A 381 -4.30 -14.07 -18.89
C ILE A 381 -4.66 -14.26 -17.42
N GLY A 382 -5.30 -13.26 -16.81
CA GLY A 382 -5.84 -13.37 -15.45
C GLY A 382 -6.85 -14.51 -15.34
N CYS A 383 -7.95 -14.43 -16.10
CA CYS A 383 -8.88 -15.55 -16.19
C CYS A 383 -9.55 -15.71 -17.57
N SER A 384 -9.87 -16.96 -17.89
CA SER A 384 -10.79 -17.38 -18.97
C SER A 384 -12.08 -17.98 -18.40
N SER A 385 -12.24 -17.98 -17.07
CA SER A 385 -13.35 -18.61 -16.33
C SER A 385 -13.82 -17.79 -15.13
N ALA A 386 -14.83 -18.31 -14.41
CA ALA A 386 -15.38 -17.66 -13.21
C ALA A 386 -14.33 -17.56 -12.08
N VAL A 387 -14.19 -16.36 -11.53
CA VAL A 387 -13.33 -16.05 -10.39
C VAL A 387 -14.15 -15.26 -9.36
N GLU A 388 -14.18 -15.72 -8.12
CA GLU A 388 -14.91 -15.06 -7.04
C GLU A 388 -14.04 -14.05 -6.24
N GLY A 389 -12.73 -14.29 -6.14
CA GLY A 389 -11.80 -13.43 -5.41
C GLY A 389 -11.14 -12.36 -6.27
N LYS A 390 -9.91 -11.96 -5.94
CA LYS A 390 -9.14 -10.93 -6.66
C LYS A 390 -8.34 -11.54 -7.80
N ILE A 391 -8.12 -10.78 -8.86
CA ILE A 391 -7.17 -11.12 -9.93
C ILE A 391 -6.01 -10.14 -9.85
N ASN A 392 -4.82 -10.65 -9.55
CA ASN A 392 -3.58 -9.90 -9.45
C ASN A 392 -2.58 -10.43 -10.47
N ILE A 393 -2.11 -9.57 -11.37
CA ILE A 393 -1.06 -9.87 -12.34
C ILE A 393 0.12 -8.98 -12.04
N ASN A 394 1.28 -9.56 -11.72
CA ASN A 394 2.49 -8.85 -11.37
C ASN A 394 3.63 -9.21 -12.32
N VAL A 395 4.16 -8.23 -13.05
CA VAL A 395 5.23 -8.43 -14.03
C VAL A 395 6.44 -7.60 -13.63
N LYS A 396 7.49 -8.27 -13.17
CA LYS A 396 8.71 -7.67 -12.63
C LYS A 396 9.89 -7.66 -13.62
N GLY A 397 9.81 -8.47 -14.68
CA GLY A 397 10.83 -8.62 -15.71
C GLY A 397 10.32 -9.42 -16.91
N GLY A 398 11.18 -9.62 -17.90
CA GLY A 398 10.89 -10.39 -19.10
C GLY A 398 10.18 -9.64 -20.24
N GLU A 399 9.82 -10.37 -21.28
CA GLU A 399 9.01 -9.89 -22.42
C GLU A 399 7.62 -10.56 -22.37
N VAL A 400 6.57 -9.75 -22.40
CA VAL A 400 5.18 -10.23 -22.46
C VAL A 400 4.47 -9.56 -23.62
N LYS A 401 4.10 -10.34 -24.64
CA LYS A 401 3.43 -9.79 -25.81
C LYS A 401 2.08 -9.15 -25.47
N ARG A 402 1.25 -9.81 -24.68
CA ARG A 402 -0.07 -9.31 -24.27
C ARG A 402 -0.36 -9.70 -22.83
N ILE A 403 -0.88 -8.77 -22.03
CA ILE A 403 -1.51 -9.03 -20.74
C ILE A 403 -3.01 -8.86 -20.93
N SER A 404 -3.79 -9.87 -20.57
CA SER A 404 -5.25 -9.83 -20.58
C SER A 404 -5.77 -10.01 -19.18
N GLY A 405 -6.55 -9.05 -18.66
CA GLY A 405 -7.25 -9.28 -17.39
C GLY A 405 -8.20 -10.47 -17.49
N ILE A 406 -9.03 -10.44 -18.53
CA ILE A 406 -9.94 -11.52 -18.93
C ILE A 406 -9.67 -11.86 -20.39
N ASP A 407 -9.68 -13.15 -20.71
CA ASP A 407 -9.56 -13.64 -22.09
C ASP A 407 -10.91 -13.68 -22.80
N TYR A 408 -10.93 -13.13 -24.01
CA TYR A 408 -12.11 -13.05 -24.88
C TYR A 408 -11.83 -13.60 -26.28
N SER A 409 -11.06 -14.68 -26.37
CA SER A 409 -11.12 -15.63 -27.49
C SER A 409 -12.46 -16.41 -27.57
N LEU A 410 -13.40 -16.04 -26.71
CA LEU A 410 -14.74 -16.58 -26.57
C LEU A 410 -15.63 -16.21 -27.76
N SER A 411 -16.28 -17.20 -28.37
CA SER A 411 -17.39 -16.92 -29.30
C SER A 411 -18.50 -16.15 -28.57
N ALA A 412 -19.35 -15.42 -29.31
CA ALA A 412 -20.49 -14.69 -28.73
C ALA A 412 -21.47 -15.59 -27.94
N ASP A 413 -21.41 -16.91 -28.15
CA ASP A 413 -22.23 -17.92 -27.47
C ASP A 413 -21.56 -18.52 -26.22
N SER A 414 -20.28 -18.19 -25.95
CA SER A 414 -19.58 -18.67 -24.76
C SER A 414 -20.05 -17.91 -23.53
N PRO A 415 -20.24 -18.59 -22.38
CA PRO A 415 -20.58 -17.90 -21.14
C PRO A 415 -19.43 -16.95 -20.77
N THR A 416 -19.73 -15.64 -20.72
CA THR A 416 -18.80 -14.61 -20.23
C THR A 416 -18.26 -15.02 -18.87
N PRO A 417 -16.94 -14.97 -18.64
CA PRO A 417 -16.34 -15.18 -17.34
C PRO A 417 -17.03 -14.26 -16.34
N THR A 418 -17.69 -14.84 -15.33
CA THR A 418 -18.36 -14.04 -14.31
C THR A 418 -17.29 -13.53 -13.35
N TYR A 419 -16.91 -12.26 -13.54
CA TYR A 419 -16.02 -11.53 -12.65
C TYR A 419 -16.58 -10.12 -12.43
N SER A 420 -16.80 -9.74 -11.16
CA SER A 420 -17.32 -8.42 -10.78
C SER A 420 -16.35 -7.58 -9.97
N GLY A 421 -15.15 -8.12 -9.69
CA GLY A 421 -14.10 -7.42 -8.94
C GLY A 421 -13.30 -6.45 -9.81
N ILE A 422 -12.21 -5.93 -9.22
CA ILE A 422 -11.24 -5.09 -9.92
C ILE A 422 -9.99 -5.90 -10.23
N ILE A 423 -9.62 -5.95 -11.50
CA ILE A 423 -8.39 -6.59 -11.98
C ILE A 423 -7.21 -5.66 -11.67
N GLN A 424 -6.21 -6.16 -10.96
CA GLN A 424 -5.00 -5.42 -10.62
C GLN A 424 -3.84 -5.92 -11.49
N ILE A 425 -3.26 -5.03 -12.29
CA ILE A 425 -2.08 -5.31 -13.11
C ILE A 425 -0.94 -4.41 -12.62
N THR A 426 0.14 -4.99 -12.14
CA THR A 426 1.32 -4.28 -11.67
C THR A 426 2.51 -4.57 -12.57
N ILE A 427 3.22 -3.52 -12.97
CA ILE A 427 4.44 -3.58 -13.79
C ILE A 427 5.56 -2.92 -13.00
N GLU A 428 6.65 -3.62 -12.76
CA GLU A 428 7.76 -3.13 -11.94
C GLU A 428 9.06 -2.94 -12.73
N LYS A 429 9.89 -1.97 -12.30
CA LYS A 429 11.32 -1.79 -12.64
C LYS A 429 11.67 -1.42 -14.09
N GLY A 430 10.70 -1.26 -14.99
CA GLY A 430 10.92 -0.72 -16.34
C GLY A 430 11.78 -1.57 -17.30
N HIS A 431 12.23 -2.77 -16.89
CA HIS A 431 12.97 -3.71 -17.75
C HIS A 431 12.06 -4.66 -18.53
N THR A 432 10.75 -4.66 -18.23
CA THR A 432 9.78 -5.50 -18.91
C THR A 432 9.40 -4.93 -20.27
N THR A 433 9.36 -5.73 -21.33
CA THR A 433 8.75 -5.30 -22.61
C THR A 433 7.33 -5.82 -22.70
N ILE A 434 6.33 -4.92 -22.57
CA ILE A 434 4.92 -5.29 -22.70
C ILE A 434 4.39 -4.79 -24.06
N GLY A 435 3.85 -5.69 -24.87
CA GLY A 435 3.31 -5.33 -26.19
C GLY A 435 1.90 -4.72 -26.12
N GLN A 436 1.03 -5.22 -25.25
CA GLN A 436 -0.34 -4.73 -25.07
C GLN A 436 -0.87 -5.11 -23.68
N ILE A 437 -1.71 -4.27 -23.10
CA ILE A 437 -2.56 -4.61 -21.96
C ILE A 437 -4.01 -4.40 -22.39
N ASP A 438 -4.85 -5.41 -22.20
CA ASP A 438 -6.24 -5.38 -22.63
C ASP A 438 -7.12 -6.16 -21.66
N SER A 439 -7.98 -5.46 -20.91
CA SER A 439 -8.84 -6.12 -19.93
C SER A 439 -10.29 -6.31 -20.34
N ASN A 440 -10.60 -6.07 -21.62
CA ASN A 440 -11.95 -6.15 -22.17
C ASN A 440 -12.96 -5.17 -21.53
N ASN A 441 -13.84 -4.61 -22.34
CA ASN A 441 -14.65 -3.41 -22.06
C ASN A 441 -15.67 -3.52 -20.89
N ASN A 442 -15.80 -4.68 -20.26
CA ASN A 442 -16.87 -4.91 -19.27
C ASN A 442 -16.40 -4.99 -17.81
N HIS A 443 -15.09 -4.85 -17.53
CA HIS A 443 -14.53 -5.10 -16.19
C HIS A 443 -13.57 -4.01 -15.74
N LYS A 444 -13.68 -3.66 -14.45
CA LYS A 444 -12.82 -2.64 -13.84
C LYS A 444 -11.38 -3.13 -13.77
N THR A 445 -10.45 -2.39 -14.33
CA THR A 445 -9.03 -2.71 -14.39
C THR A 445 -8.16 -1.55 -13.98
N HIS A 446 -7.28 -1.80 -13.01
CA HIS A 446 -6.28 -0.85 -12.57
C HIS A 446 -4.89 -1.34 -13.02
N VAL A 447 -4.13 -0.44 -13.63
CA VAL A 447 -2.75 -0.69 -14.05
C VAL A 447 -1.81 0.18 -13.24
N THR A 448 -0.97 -0.43 -12.42
CA THR A 448 0.06 0.23 -11.63
C THR A 448 1.42 0.06 -12.30
N TYR A 449 2.06 1.17 -12.63
CA TYR A 449 3.48 1.22 -12.96
C TYR A 449 4.25 1.60 -11.70
N ARG A 450 5.16 0.72 -11.25
CA ARG A 450 5.96 0.92 -10.03
C ARG A 450 7.46 0.93 -10.34
N ASN A 451 8.14 2.02 -10.00
CA ASN A 451 9.57 2.20 -10.27
C ASN A 451 9.94 2.01 -11.77
N CYS A 452 9.07 2.44 -12.68
CA CYS A 452 9.26 2.29 -14.12
C CYS A 452 9.73 3.61 -14.74
N GLY A 453 10.92 3.62 -15.35
CA GLY A 453 11.46 4.80 -16.04
C GLY A 453 11.85 5.95 -15.12
N THR A 454 12.42 7.00 -15.71
CA THR A 454 12.78 8.26 -15.04
C THR A 454 12.27 9.45 -15.88
N ALA A 455 12.30 10.67 -15.34
CA ALA A 455 11.90 11.86 -16.10
C ALA A 455 12.74 12.04 -17.40
N ASP A 456 14.04 11.69 -17.35
CA ASP A 456 14.95 11.80 -18.50
C ASP A 456 14.81 10.62 -19.47
N THR A 457 14.50 9.43 -18.93
CA THR A 457 14.34 8.18 -19.69
C THR A 457 13.03 7.50 -19.31
N PRO A 458 11.89 8.01 -19.79
CA PRO A 458 10.59 7.46 -19.42
C PRO A 458 10.40 6.06 -19.99
N TYR A 459 9.66 5.23 -19.27
CA TYR A 459 9.28 3.90 -19.71
C TYR A 459 8.28 3.99 -20.86
N LEU A 460 8.61 3.34 -21.98
CA LEU A 460 7.79 3.37 -23.18
C LEU A 460 6.66 2.35 -23.06
N ILE A 461 5.45 2.84 -22.78
CA ILE A 461 4.26 2.00 -22.71
C ILE A 461 3.70 1.75 -24.10
N SER A 462 3.23 0.52 -24.31
CA SER A 462 2.46 0.15 -25.50
C SER A 462 0.96 0.39 -25.26
N GLU A 463 0.10 -0.32 -25.98
CA GLU A 463 -1.35 -0.10 -25.99
C GLU A 463 -2.07 -0.53 -24.69
N LEU A 464 -2.99 0.30 -24.18
CA LEU A 464 -3.75 0.11 -22.94
C LEU A 464 -5.27 0.11 -23.19
N ARG A 465 -5.86 -1.07 -23.39
CA ARG A 465 -7.29 -1.21 -23.68
C ARG A 465 -8.10 -1.58 -22.45
N SER A 466 -9.26 -0.95 -22.32
CA SER A 466 -10.25 -1.24 -21.28
C SER A 466 -9.71 -1.02 -19.87
N ILE A 467 -9.05 0.12 -19.66
CA ILE A 467 -8.42 0.45 -18.38
C ILE A 467 -9.21 1.57 -17.70
N ASP A 468 -9.49 1.41 -16.41
CA ASP A 468 -10.26 2.39 -15.62
C ASP A 468 -9.32 3.33 -14.88
N LYS A 469 -8.17 2.80 -14.45
CA LYS A 469 -7.23 3.53 -13.60
C LYS A 469 -5.79 3.22 -13.96
N VAL A 470 -4.97 4.26 -14.10
CA VAL A 470 -3.52 4.16 -14.20
C VAL A 470 -2.89 4.78 -12.96
N ILE A 471 -2.01 4.04 -12.29
CA ILE A 471 -1.33 4.48 -11.06
C ILE A 471 0.17 4.53 -11.33
N LEU A 472 0.78 5.69 -11.11
CA LEU A 472 2.21 5.93 -11.33
C LEU A 472 2.94 6.04 -9.99
N GLU A 473 3.41 4.91 -9.47
CA GLU A 473 4.17 4.85 -8.22
C GLU A 473 5.67 5.00 -8.50
N ASN A 474 6.22 6.21 -8.28
CA ASN A 474 7.63 6.51 -8.58
C ASN A 474 8.04 6.10 -10.00
N SER A 475 7.15 6.35 -10.97
CA SER A 475 7.29 5.90 -12.35
C SER A 475 7.07 7.05 -13.31
N PHE A 476 7.86 7.09 -14.39
CA PHE A 476 7.70 8.01 -15.50
C PHE A 476 7.41 7.24 -16.78
N ILE A 477 6.27 7.49 -17.43
CA ILE A 477 5.84 6.76 -18.63
C ILE A 477 5.64 7.68 -19.83
N LYS A 478 5.77 7.11 -21.02
CA LYS A 478 5.56 7.78 -22.31
C LYS A 478 4.99 6.81 -23.35
N GLU A 479 4.17 7.32 -24.26
CA GLU A 479 3.71 6.57 -25.44
C GLU A 479 4.91 6.09 -26.31
N LYS A 480 4.98 4.78 -26.62
CA LYS A 480 6.09 4.17 -27.36
C LYS A 480 6.18 4.60 -28.83
N ASP A 481 5.08 4.62 -29.58
CA ASP A 481 5.02 5.10 -30.96
C ASP A 481 3.61 5.61 -31.35
N ARG A 482 3.55 6.55 -32.29
CA ARG A 482 2.30 7.17 -32.81
C ARG A 482 1.65 6.38 -33.96
N THR A 483 2.33 5.35 -34.48
CA THR A 483 1.97 4.64 -35.73
C THR A 483 1.05 3.44 -35.48
N SER A 484 1.18 2.83 -34.31
CA SER A 484 0.20 1.95 -33.70
C SER A 484 -0.79 2.85 -32.99
N ALA A 485 -2.09 2.60 -33.10
CA ALA A 485 -3.05 3.38 -32.32
C ALA A 485 -2.72 3.21 -30.82
N PHE A 486 -2.13 4.22 -30.17
CA PHE A 486 -2.05 4.29 -28.73
C PHE A 486 -3.48 4.48 -28.21
N ARG A 487 -4.13 3.37 -27.87
CA ARG A 487 -5.48 3.35 -27.32
C ARG A 487 -5.30 3.35 -25.82
N LEU A 488 -5.62 4.46 -25.17
CA LEU A 488 -6.26 4.44 -23.85
C LEU A 488 -7.74 4.24 -24.19
N ASP A 489 -8.23 3.00 -24.08
CA ASP A 489 -9.64 2.68 -24.31
C ASP A 489 -10.36 2.69 -22.95
N MET A 490 -11.36 3.55 -22.80
CA MET A 490 -12.17 3.63 -21.58
C MET A 490 -13.17 2.48 -21.62
N GLY A 491 -12.81 1.39 -20.95
CA GLY A 491 -13.48 0.09 -21.09
C GLY A 491 -14.98 0.18 -20.93
N ASN A 492 -15.47 0.86 -19.90
CA ASN A 492 -16.87 0.86 -19.50
C ASN A 492 -17.68 2.12 -19.86
N GLY A 493 -17.07 3.09 -20.57
CA GLY A 493 -17.69 4.40 -20.82
C GLY A 493 -17.73 5.34 -19.60
N GLU A 494 -17.10 4.99 -18.47
CA GLU A 494 -16.87 5.85 -17.30
C GLU A 494 -15.56 6.63 -17.45
N THR A 495 -15.43 7.78 -16.76
CA THR A 495 -14.21 8.61 -16.70
C THR A 495 -12.98 7.81 -16.23
N MET A 496 -11.87 7.87 -16.95
CA MET A 496 -10.63 7.22 -16.54
C MET A 496 -9.93 8.02 -15.43
N GLU A 497 -9.31 7.33 -14.48
CA GLU A 497 -8.51 7.96 -13.43
C GLU A 497 -7.00 7.77 -13.69
N ILE A 498 -6.21 8.83 -13.49
CA ILE A 498 -4.76 8.77 -13.48
C ILE A 498 -4.25 9.33 -12.15
N GLU A 499 -3.53 8.50 -11.41
CA GLU A 499 -2.86 8.88 -10.16
C GLU A 499 -1.34 8.94 -10.35
N GLY A 500 -0.68 9.91 -9.72
CA GLY A 500 0.75 10.16 -9.86
C GLY A 500 1.10 11.26 -10.87
N THR A 501 2.36 11.68 -10.82
CA THR A 501 2.89 12.85 -11.54
C THR A 501 3.72 12.52 -12.77
N GLY A 502 4.02 11.24 -13.01
CA GLY A 502 5.04 10.82 -13.96
C GLY A 502 4.56 10.58 -15.40
N LEU A 503 3.54 11.29 -15.86
CA LEU A 503 3.28 11.31 -17.31
C LEU A 503 4.35 12.17 -18.00
N THR A 504 4.76 11.79 -19.21
CA THR A 504 5.70 12.60 -20.00
C THR A 504 5.30 12.62 -21.48
N GLY A 505 5.19 13.82 -22.06
CA GLY A 505 4.83 14.02 -23.47
C GLY A 505 3.32 14.02 -23.77
N ASP A 506 3.00 13.96 -25.07
CA ASP A 506 1.61 13.90 -25.56
C ASP A 506 1.10 12.46 -25.57
N PHE A 507 -0.19 12.29 -25.28
CA PHE A 507 -0.90 11.00 -25.29
C PHE A 507 -2.12 11.06 -26.21
N HIS A 508 -2.33 10.02 -27.01
CA HIS A 508 -3.51 9.90 -27.89
C HIS A 508 -4.61 9.03 -27.24
N LEU A 509 -5.88 9.27 -27.54
CA LEU A 509 -7.04 8.52 -27.00
C LEU A 509 -7.92 8.07 -28.16
N VAL A 510 -8.17 6.78 -28.34
CA VAL A 510 -8.66 6.25 -29.64
C VAL A 510 -10.06 5.70 -29.59
N ASN A 511 -10.58 5.40 -28.41
CA ASN A 511 -11.89 4.83 -28.29
C ASN A 511 -12.50 5.27 -26.96
N LEU A 512 -13.48 6.14 -27.07
CA LEU A 512 -14.47 6.36 -26.03
C LEU A 512 -15.61 5.45 -26.48
N ASN A 513 -15.97 4.40 -25.74
CA ASN A 513 -17.07 3.52 -26.12
C ASN A 513 -18.39 4.34 -26.14
N GLY A 514 -18.69 4.98 -27.28
CA GLY A 514 -19.77 5.97 -27.45
C GLY A 514 -19.28 7.32 -28.00
N LYS A 515 -20.21 8.14 -28.52
CA LYS A 515 -19.89 9.52 -28.91
C LYS A 515 -19.61 10.32 -27.63
N ALA A 516 -18.43 10.92 -27.50
CA ALA A 516 -18.14 11.85 -26.42
C ALA A 516 -19.14 13.01 -26.46
N SER A 517 -19.81 13.27 -25.34
CA SER A 517 -20.69 14.43 -25.22
C SER A 517 -19.86 15.68 -24.98
N ASP A 518 -20.33 16.84 -25.47
CA ASP A 518 -19.67 18.12 -25.24
C ASP A 518 -19.45 18.34 -23.74
N ASN A 519 -18.23 18.67 -23.34
CA ASN A 519 -17.77 18.88 -21.97
C ASN A 519 -17.74 17.65 -21.04
N GLN A 520 -17.97 16.45 -21.57
CA GLN A 520 -17.83 15.21 -20.81
C GLN A 520 -16.40 15.09 -20.25
N SER A 521 -16.29 14.74 -18.96
CA SER A 521 -15.00 14.36 -18.37
C SER A 521 -14.55 13.03 -18.95
N ILE A 522 -13.34 13.03 -19.52
CA ILE A 522 -12.73 11.84 -20.13
C ILE A 522 -11.68 11.26 -19.19
N ILE A 523 -10.85 12.12 -18.59
CA ILE A 523 -9.81 11.74 -17.63
C ILE A 523 -9.93 12.60 -16.38
N THR A 524 -9.81 11.99 -15.21
CA THR A 524 -9.58 12.66 -13.93
C THR A 524 -8.14 12.41 -13.50
N ALA A 525 -7.40 13.46 -13.19
CA ALA A 525 -6.01 13.39 -12.76
C ALA A 525 -5.69 14.52 -11.77
N SER A 526 -5.81 14.22 -10.47
CA SER A 526 -5.69 15.22 -9.39
C SER A 526 -4.26 15.65 -9.08
N GLU A 527 -3.28 14.80 -9.41
CA GLU A 527 -1.87 15.04 -9.07
C GLU A 527 -1.05 15.60 -10.24
N LEU A 528 -1.62 15.67 -11.45
CA LEU A 528 -0.93 16.19 -12.64
C LEU A 528 -0.80 17.72 -12.59
N SER A 529 0.35 18.21 -12.13
CA SER A 529 0.66 19.64 -11.95
C SER A 529 1.25 20.34 -13.20
N GLY A 530 0.95 19.85 -14.40
CA GLY A 530 1.49 20.37 -15.67
C GLY A 530 0.51 20.29 -16.84
N THR A 531 0.88 20.84 -17.98
CA THR A 531 0.07 20.81 -19.22
C THR A 531 0.35 19.51 -19.98
N TYR A 532 -0.54 18.53 -19.84
CA TYR A 532 -0.48 17.29 -20.59
C TYR A 532 -1.46 17.35 -21.77
N SER A 533 -1.00 16.95 -22.94
CA SER A 533 -1.84 16.95 -24.15
C SER A 533 -2.48 15.59 -24.31
N PHE A 534 -3.79 15.51 -24.14
CA PHE A 534 -4.59 14.34 -24.51
C PHE A 534 -5.36 14.65 -25.79
N THR A 535 -5.22 13.84 -26.82
CA THR A 535 -5.91 14.06 -28.11
C THR A 535 -6.95 12.98 -28.35
N HIS A 536 -8.21 13.36 -28.53
CA HIS A 536 -9.25 12.45 -28.99
C HIS A 536 -9.05 12.14 -30.48
N LYS A 537 -8.71 10.89 -30.81
CA LYS A 537 -8.25 10.49 -32.15
C LYS A 537 -9.38 10.43 -33.17
N ALA A 538 -10.64 10.24 -32.76
CA ALA A 538 -11.73 10.10 -33.72
C ALA A 538 -11.95 11.38 -34.54
N ASP A 539 -11.66 12.55 -33.95
CA ASP A 539 -11.79 13.86 -34.59
C ASP A 539 -10.54 14.76 -34.43
N ASN A 540 -9.46 14.24 -33.84
CA ASN A 540 -8.21 14.94 -33.53
C ASN A 540 -8.37 16.19 -32.65
N LYS A 541 -9.44 16.29 -31.85
CA LYS A 541 -9.60 17.40 -30.91
C LYS A 541 -8.78 17.16 -29.64
N MET A 542 -8.03 18.16 -29.19
CA MET A 542 -7.34 18.11 -27.89
C MET A 542 -8.35 18.28 -26.76
N LEU A 543 -8.23 17.45 -25.74
CA LEU A 543 -8.98 17.63 -24.50
C LEU A 543 -8.47 18.86 -23.78
N TYR A 544 -9.37 19.59 -23.14
CA TYR A 544 -9.03 20.78 -22.36
C TYR A 544 -9.03 20.47 -20.87
N LYS A 545 -8.09 21.06 -20.13
CA LYS A 545 -7.98 20.88 -18.68
C LYS A 545 -8.92 21.85 -17.96
N ALA A 546 -9.71 21.34 -17.02
CA ALA A 546 -10.55 22.13 -16.12
C ALA A 546 -10.54 21.50 -14.73
N GLY A 547 -9.80 22.12 -13.80
CA GLY A 547 -9.47 21.54 -12.50
C GLY A 547 -8.69 20.25 -12.68
N PHE A 548 -9.15 19.19 -12.02
CA PHE A 548 -8.57 17.85 -12.13
C PHE A 548 -9.06 17.05 -13.35
N ASN A 549 -9.90 17.61 -14.21
CA ASN A 549 -10.49 16.87 -15.33
C ASN A 549 -9.91 17.32 -16.68
N TYR A 550 -9.71 16.36 -17.58
CA TYR A 550 -9.56 16.61 -19.02
C TYR A 550 -10.87 16.28 -19.72
N ARG A 551 -11.42 17.27 -20.41
CA ARG A 551 -12.78 17.26 -20.94
C ARG A 551 -12.78 17.31 -22.47
N TYR A 552 -13.78 16.64 -23.06
CA TYR A 552 -14.00 16.70 -24.49
C TYR A 552 -14.54 18.09 -24.90
N PRO A 553 -13.90 18.81 -25.84
CA PRO A 553 -14.26 20.19 -26.15
C PRO A 553 -15.57 20.36 -26.92
N GLY A 554 -16.05 19.32 -27.61
CA GLY A 554 -17.15 19.51 -28.55
C GLY A 554 -16.82 20.60 -29.58
N ASP A 555 -17.78 21.44 -29.94
CA ASP A 555 -17.58 22.61 -30.81
C ASP A 555 -17.46 23.93 -30.02
N ALA A 556 -17.16 23.87 -28.72
CA ALA A 556 -17.08 25.05 -27.86
C ALA A 556 -15.83 25.90 -28.18
N THR A 557 -15.99 27.23 -28.14
CA THR A 557 -14.85 28.15 -28.07
C THR A 557 -14.26 28.12 -26.67
N LEU A 558 -13.02 27.65 -26.54
CA LEU A 558 -12.33 27.53 -25.25
C LEU A 558 -11.52 28.78 -24.94
N CYS A 559 -11.53 29.19 -23.67
CA CYS A 559 -10.82 30.37 -23.18
C CYS A 559 -9.85 29.95 -22.07
N ALA A 560 -8.58 30.36 -22.18
CA ALA A 560 -7.59 30.09 -21.15
C ALA A 560 -7.73 31.05 -19.96
N ILE A 561 -7.57 30.50 -18.75
CA ILE A 561 -7.70 31.20 -17.48
C ILE A 561 -6.31 31.57 -16.98
N THR A 562 -6.09 32.86 -16.74
CA THR A 562 -4.88 33.34 -16.04
C THR A 562 -5.24 33.73 -14.61
N LEU A 563 -4.63 33.05 -13.64
CA LEU A 563 -4.73 33.37 -12.21
C LEU A 563 -3.36 33.87 -11.70
N PRO A 564 -3.32 34.92 -10.87
CA PRO A 564 -2.08 35.38 -10.26
C PRO A 564 -1.47 34.32 -9.34
N THR A 565 -0.16 34.11 -9.44
CA THR A 565 0.59 33.18 -8.58
C THR A 565 0.66 33.65 -7.12
N THR A 566 0.50 34.95 -6.89
CA THR A 566 0.49 35.57 -5.56
C THR A 566 -0.56 36.67 -5.51
N VAL A 567 -1.30 36.73 -4.41
CA VAL A 567 -2.34 37.73 -4.18
C VAL A 567 -2.01 38.47 -2.89
N GLU A 568 -1.78 39.77 -2.98
CA GLU A 568 -1.40 40.56 -1.82
C GLU A 568 -2.58 40.70 -0.85
N ASN A 569 -2.35 40.50 0.45
CA ASN A 569 -3.33 40.72 1.51
C ASN A 569 -4.59 39.82 1.47
N GLY A 570 -4.52 38.67 0.79
CA GLY A 570 -5.59 37.68 0.75
C GLY A 570 -5.24 36.45 -0.09
N THR A 571 -6.25 35.63 -0.38
CA THR A 571 -6.16 34.51 -1.34
C THR A 571 -7.22 34.67 -2.43
N LEU A 572 -6.99 34.01 -3.57
CA LEU A 572 -7.90 33.97 -4.71
C LEU A 572 -8.06 32.52 -5.17
N ALA A 573 -9.28 32.13 -5.48
CA ALA A 573 -9.61 30.92 -6.20
C ALA A 573 -10.74 31.22 -7.20
N LEU A 574 -10.88 30.39 -8.21
CA LEU A 574 -11.90 30.56 -9.24
C LEU A 574 -12.69 29.26 -9.36
N LYS A 575 -14.02 29.37 -9.35
CA LYS A 575 -14.90 28.23 -9.60
C LYS A 575 -15.89 28.50 -10.72
N GLY A 576 -16.46 27.44 -11.29
CA GLY A 576 -17.49 27.52 -12.31
C GLY A 576 -18.17 26.18 -12.58
N THR A 577 -19.27 26.22 -13.32
CA THR A 577 -20.11 25.05 -13.58
C THR A 577 -20.03 24.67 -15.05
N ILE A 578 -19.44 23.52 -15.36
CA ILE A 578 -19.24 23.05 -16.73
C ILE A 578 -20.17 21.86 -17.02
N GLY A 579 -21.01 21.98 -18.05
CA GLY A 579 -21.92 20.92 -18.49
C GLY A 579 -23.11 20.69 -17.54
N ALA A 580 -24.01 19.78 -17.90
CA ALA A 580 -25.22 19.46 -17.13
C ALA A 580 -24.96 18.44 -16.00
N ASP A 581 -23.82 17.77 -16.01
CA ASP A 581 -23.66 16.49 -15.30
C ASP A 581 -22.88 16.58 -13.98
N GLN A 582 -22.21 17.69 -13.64
CA GLN A 582 -21.43 17.79 -12.39
C GLN A 582 -21.38 19.20 -11.77
N GLY A 583 -21.17 19.22 -10.44
CA GLY A 583 -21.13 20.40 -9.58
C GLY A 583 -19.93 21.35 -9.83
N GLU A 584 -19.68 22.23 -8.87
CA GLU A 584 -18.68 23.31 -9.01
C GLU A 584 -17.26 22.77 -9.26
N THR A 585 -16.63 23.20 -10.36
CA THR A 585 -15.22 22.92 -10.68
C THR A 585 -14.35 24.06 -10.16
N LEU A 586 -13.27 23.73 -9.43
CA LEU A 586 -12.23 24.68 -9.05
C LEU A 586 -11.16 24.72 -10.14
N PHE A 587 -10.82 25.91 -10.62
CA PHE A 587 -9.88 26.11 -11.71
C PHE A 587 -8.49 26.51 -11.20
N GLU A 588 -7.49 26.06 -11.92
CA GLU A 588 -6.08 26.40 -11.73
C GLU A 588 -5.60 27.35 -12.83
N ASN A 589 -4.44 27.98 -12.61
CA ASN A 589 -3.83 28.84 -13.62
C ASN A 589 -3.47 28.02 -14.88
N GLY A 590 -3.90 28.48 -16.05
CA GLY A 590 -3.69 27.79 -17.34
C GLY A 590 -4.80 26.82 -17.71
N ASP A 591 -5.77 26.56 -16.83
CA ASP A 591 -6.97 25.79 -17.19
C ASP A 591 -7.79 26.51 -18.27
N GLN A 592 -8.66 25.75 -18.93
CA GLN A 592 -9.54 26.23 -19.99
C GLN A 592 -11.00 26.00 -19.63
N VAL A 593 -11.86 26.87 -20.16
CA VAL A 593 -13.31 26.80 -19.97
C VAL A 593 -14.05 27.24 -21.25
N PRO A 594 -15.22 26.67 -21.57
CA PRO A 594 -16.07 27.18 -22.65
C PRO A 594 -16.46 28.65 -22.45
N ALA A 595 -16.44 29.44 -23.51
CA ALA A 595 -17.02 30.78 -23.52
C ALA A 595 -18.51 30.71 -23.12
N GLY A 596 -18.97 31.68 -22.33
CA GLY A 596 -20.35 31.68 -21.82
C GLY A 596 -20.56 30.88 -20.53
N THR A 597 -19.55 30.17 -20.02
CA THR A 597 -19.67 29.44 -18.75
C THR A 597 -19.87 30.41 -17.57
N PRO A 598 -20.85 30.17 -16.68
CA PRO A 598 -20.98 30.91 -15.41
C PRO A 598 -19.82 30.61 -14.45
N MET A 599 -19.22 31.66 -13.91
CA MET A 599 -18.03 31.62 -13.06
C MET A 599 -18.22 32.47 -11.80
N THR A 600 -17.51 32.12 -10.74
CA THR A 600 -17.49 32.89 -9.49
C THR A 600 -16.07 32.98 -8.93
N ILE A 601 -15.65 34.20 -8.62
CA ILE A 601 -14.38 34.48 -7.95
C ILE A 601 -14.55 34.29 -6.45
N ILE A 602 -13.69 33.48 -5.85
CA ILE A 602 -13.63 33.29 -4.40
C ILE A 602 -12.38 34.01 -3.89
N ALA A 603 -12.55 35.01 -3.03
CA ALA A 603 -11.44 35.71 -2.40
C ALA A 603 -11.58 35.71 -0.88
N THR A 604 -10.50 35.36 -0.17
CA THR A 604 -10.47 35.38 1.29
C THR A 604 -9.46 36.43 1.76
N PRO A 605 -9.90 37.55 2.35
CA PRO A 605 -8.99 38.56 2.88
C PRO A 605 -8.11 38.03 4.00
N SER A 606 -6.85 38.46 4.06
CA SER A 606 -6.00 38.26 5.24
C SER A 606 -6.55 39.04 6.44
N PRO A 607 -6.22 38.64 7.69
CA PRO A 607 -6.63 39.37 8.88
C PRO A 607 -6.27 40.87 8.80
N GLY A 608 -7.25 41.73 9.10
CA GLY A 608 -7.10 43.19 8.98
C GLY A 608 -7.35 43.75 7.59
N TYR A 609 -7.85 42.95 6.63
CA TYR A 609 -8.24 43.39 5.29
C TYR A 609 -9.68 42.98 4.94
N SER A 610 -10.27 43.66 3.96
CA SER A 610 -11.57 43.35 3.35
C SER A 610 -11.45 43.40 1.82
N ILE A 611 -12.34 42.70 1.11
CA ILE A 611 -12.37 42.75 -0.37
C ILE A 611 -12.69 44.18 -0.81
N LYS A 612 -11.86 44.75 -1.69
CA LYS A 612 -12.06 46.06 -2.31
C LYS A 612 -12.84 45.93 -3.63
N SER A 613 -12.40 45.02 -4.50
CA SER A 613 -13.03 44.79 -5.81
C SER A 613 -12.56 43.47 -6.43
N PHE A 614 -13.40 42.91 -7.28
CA PHE A 614 -13.04 41.88 -8.25
C PHE A 614 -12.81 42.49 -9.63
N SER A 615 -11.95 41.89 -10.43
CA SER A 615 -11.75 42.28 -11.82
C SER A 615 -11.45 41.08 -12.71
N VAL A 616 -12.04 41.11 -13.90
CA VAL A 616 -11.75 40.16 -14.97
C VAL A 616 -11.41 40.95 -16.23
N ARG A 617 -10.30 40.60 -16.88
CA ARG A 617 -9.82 41.26 -18.12
C ARG A 617 -9.68 40.27 -19.24
N GLN A 618 -10.18 40.62 -20.41
CA GLN A 618 -9.97 39.91 -21.66
C GLN A 618 -9.08 40.77 -22.55
N GLY A 619 -7.79 40.46 -22.61
CA GLY A 619 -6.79 41.37 -23.19
C GLY A 619 -6.84 42.75 -22.52
N ASN A 620 -7.16 43.79 -23.30
CA ASN A 620 -7.30 45.17 -22.81
C ASN A 620 -8.73 45.55 -22.36
N ASN A 621 -9.70 44.66 -22.55
CA ASN A 621 -11.10 44.93 -22.23
C ASN A 621 -11.44 44.44 -20.82
N ASN A 622 -12.28 45.19 -20.11
CA ASN A 622 -12.83 44.77 -18.83
C ASN A 622 -14.11 43.95 -19.05
N VAL A 623 -14.22 42.83 -18.33
CA VAL A 623 -15.46 42.04 -18.26
C VAL A 623 -16.25 42.49 -17.03
N THR A 624 -17.56 42.59 -17.16
CA THR A 624 -18.45 42.93 -16.04
C THR A 624 -18.42 41.82 -15.00
N VAL A 625 -18.16 42.19 -13.74
CA VAL A 625 -18.16 41.28 -12.59
C VAL A 625 -19.14 41.82 -11.56
N ASP A 626 -20.02 40.96 -11.07
CA ASP A 626 -20.99 41.29 -10.04
C ASP A 626 -20.32 41.48 -8.67
N THR A 627 -21.03 42.10 -7.73
CA THR A 627 -20.50 42.41 -6.39
C THR A 627 -20.17 41.17 -5.55
N ASP A 628 -20.77 40.04 -5.87
CA ASP A 628 -20.50 38.73 -5.26
C ASP A 628 -19.33 37.99 -5.93
N GLY A 629 -18.71 38.56 -6.96
CA GLY A 629 -17.63 37.96 -7.73
C GLY A 629 -18.11 37.08 -8.88
N SER A 630 -19.41 37.04 -9.18
CA SER A 630 -19.97 36.28 -10.30
C SER A 630 -19.73 36.98 -11.64
N PHE A 631 -19.44 36.21 -12.69
CA PHE A 631 -19.30 36.70 -14.06
C PHE A 631 -19.52 35.56 -15.07
N THR A 632 -19.59 35.90 -16.35
CA THR A 632 -19.65 34.93 -17.45
C THR A 632 -18.31 34.91 -18.19
N ALA A 633 -17.76 33.73 -18.44
CA ALA A 633 -16.51 33.58 -19.18
C ALA A 633 -16.61 34.28 -20.55
N PRO A 634 -15.73 35.26 -20.85
CA PRO A 634 -15.75 36.01 -22.11
C PRO A 634 -15.35 35.12 -23.30
N ASP A 635 -15.61 35.57 -24.53
CA ASP A 635 -15.20 34.88 -25.76
C ASP A 635 -13.71 35.16 -26.09
N GLY A 636 -12.81 34.60 -25.28
CA GLY A 636 -11.35 34.68 -25.40
C GLY A 636 -10.64 34.65 -24.04
N ASP A 637 -9.32 34.41 -24.06
CA ASP A 637 -8.49 34.28 -22.85
C ASP A 637 -8.65 35.46 -21.88
N PHE A 638 -8.70 35.16 -20.59
CA PHE A 638 -8.96 36.16 -19.57
C PHE A 638 -8.12 35.99 -18.30
N THR A 639 -7.90 37.10 -17.62
CA THR A 639 -7.18 37.19 -16.34
C THR A 639 -8.13 37.60 -15.23
N VAL A 640 -8.04 36.91 -14.09
CA VAL A 640 -8.84 37.20 -12.89
C VAL A 640 -7.96 37.81 -11.81
N ALA A 641 -8.46 38.83 -11.12
CA ALA A 641 -7.78 39.42 -9.96
C ALA A 641 -8.78 39.90 -8.89
N ALA A 642 -8.32 39.93 -7.64
CA ALA A 642 -9.00 40.55 -6.51
C ALA A 642 -8.08 41.54 -5.81
N GLU A 643 -8.63 42.69 -5.42
CA GLU A 643 -7.94 43.71 -4.63
C GLU A 643 -8.50 43.74 -3.20
N PHE A 644 -7.64 44.00 -2.22
CA PHE A 644 -8.02 44.10 -0.81
C PHE A 644 -7.70 45.48 -0.25
N LYS A 645 -8.50 45.93 0.72
CA LYS A 645 -8.30 47.19 1.46
C LYS A 645 -8.19 46.91 2.96
N ARG A 646 -7.27 47.60 3.63
CA ARG A 646 -7.06 47.48 5.08
C ARG A 646 -8.29 47.95 5.87
N ILE A 647 -8.68 47.17 6.88
CA ILE A 647 -9.73 47.52 7.85
C ILE A 647 -9.12 48.50 8.87
N TYR A 648 -9.76 49.66 9.05
CA TYR A 648 -9.35 50.64 10.06
C TYR A 648 -10.06 50.36 11.38
N THR A 649 -9.29 50.11 12.44
CA THR A 649 -9.78 50.06 13.83
C THR A 649 -9.27 51.29 14.58
N PRO A 650 -10.14 52.19 15.07
CA PRO A 650 -9.69 53.32 15.89
C PRO A 650 -9.09 52.84 17.23
N PRO A 651 -8.09 53.53 17.79
CA PRO A 651 -7.46 53.15 19.06
C PRO A 651 -8.45 53.25 20.24
N ALA A 652 -8.33 52.34 21.21
CA ALA A 652 -9.12 52.38 22.45
C ALA A 652 -8.59 53.51 23.37
N ALA A 653 -9.50 54.29 23.95
CA ALA A 653 -9.14 55.34 24.91
C ALA A 653 -8.82 54.73 26.30
N THR A 654 -7.74 55.18 26.93
CA THR A 654 -7.33 54.80 28.29
C THR A 654 -8.08 55.67 29.30
N TYR A 655 -8.52 55.09 30.42
CA TYR A 655 -9.23 55.80 31.49
C TYR A 655 -8.52 55.59 32.84
N TYR A 656 -8.59 56.61 33.68
CA TYR A 656 -8.04 56.64 35.05
C TYR A 656 -9.11 57.10 36.05
N THR A 657 -8.86 56.87 37.33
CA THR A 657 -9.84 57.08 38.41
C THR A 657 -9.46 58.26 39.29
N VAL A 658 -10.40 59.18 39.52
CA VAL A 658 -10.26 60.23 40.54
C VAL A 658 -11.16 59.91 41.73
N THR A 659 -10.57 59.70 42.90
CA THR A 659 -11.29 59.34 44.14
C THR A 659 -11.51 60.55 45.03
N LEU A 660 -12.77 60.87 45.32
CA LEU A 660 -13.15 61.97 46.23
C LEU A 660 -13.43 61.46 47.65
N PRO A 661 -12.96 62.16 48.70
CA PRO A 661 -13.20 61.76 50.08
C PRO A 661 -14.60 62.17 50.54
N SER A 662 -15.12 61.53 51.58
CA SER A 662 -16.24 62.07 52.35
C SER A 662 -15.70 62.96 53.46
N VAL A 663 -16.25 64.17 53.62
CA VAL A 663 -15.73 65.18 54.56
C VAL A 663 -16.85 65.70 55.43
N GLU A 664 -16.65 65.71 56.75
CA GLU A 664 -17.63 66.25 57.71
C GLU A 664 -17.68 67.78 57.61
N GLY A 665 -18.90 68.35 57.55
CA GLY A 665 -19.11 69.79 57.52
C GLY A 665 -19.05 70.44 56.13
N ALA A 666 -18.91 69.65 55.07
CA ALA A 666 -19.03 70.14 53.70
C ALA A 666 -19.60 69.09 52.74
N THR A 667 -20.36 69.56 51.75
CA THR A 667 -20.93 68.76 50.68
C THR A 667 -20.20 69.01 49.37
N LEU A 668 -19.77 67.94 48.69
CA LEU A 668 -19.13 67.98 47.39
C LEU A 668 -20.16 67.96 46.26
N SER A 669 -19.93 68.71 45.17
CA SER A 669 -20.82 68.71 43.99
C SER A 669 -20.80 67.39 43.21
N LYS A 670 -19.87 66.49 43.53
CA LYS A 670 -19.74 65.13 43.01
C LYS A 670 -19.70 64.18 44.20
N GLN A 671 -20.35 63.03 44.09
CA GLN A 671 -20.44 62.06 45.19
C GLN A 671 -19.04 61.60 45.63
N ALA A 672 -18.84 61.37 46.93
CA ALA A 672 -17.63 60.74 47.44
C ALA A 672 -17.46 59.32 46.87
N GLY A 673 -16.21 58.94 46.58
CA GLY A 673 -15.85 57.70 45.87
C GLY A 673 -15.20 57.96 44.51
N ASP A 674 -15.11 56.91 43.70
CA ASP A 674 -14.34 56.85 42.46
C ASP A 674 -15.08 57.42 41.25
N HIS A 675 -14.37 58.20 40.42
CA HIS A 675 -14.87 58.76 39.17
C HIS A 675 -13.92 58.48 38.02
N THR A 676 -14.41 57.87 36.94
CA THR A 676 -13.60 57.55 35.76
C THR A 676 -13.44 58.76 34.85
N VAL A 677 -12.20 59.02 34.39
CA VAL A 677 -11.81 60.14 33.54
C VAL A 677 -10.88 59.63 32.43
N GLU A 678 -11.12 60.06 31.19
CA GLU A 678 -10.25 59.71 30.06
C GLU A 678 -8.85 60.34 30.21
N GLU A 679 -7.80 59.61 29.83
CA GLU A 679 -6.41 60.06 29.90
C GLU A 679 -6.22 61.43 29.24
N GLY A 680 -5.59 62.38 29.95
CA GLY A 680 -5.33 63.74 29.49
C GLY A 680 -6.49 64.73 29.70
N TYR A 681 -7.69 64.26 30.05
CA TYR A 681 -8.82 65.14 30.38
C TYR A 681 -8.75 65.67 31.80
N SER A 682 -9.63 66.61 32.14
CA SER A 682 -9.68 67.24 33.46
C SER A 682 -10.89 66.81 34.26
N PHE A 683 -10.73 66.67 35.57
CA PHE A 683 -11.81 66.41 36.50
C PHE A 683 -12.14 67.64 37.34
N THR A 684 -13.42 67.94 37.55
CA THR A 684 -13.85 69.13 38.30
C THR A 684 -14.93 68.82 39.32
N PHE A 685 -14.83 69.43 40.49
CA PHE A 685 -15.86 69.40 41.54
C PHE A 685 -15.85 70.71 42.34
N ALA A 686 -16.93 71.01 43.06
CA ALA A 686 -17.02 72.14 43.98
C ALA A 686 -17.26 71.65 45.40
N ILE A 687 -16.91 72.48 46.39
CA ILE A 687 -17.15 72.22 47.81
C ILE A 687 -18.10 73.31 48.31
N THR A 688 -19.20 72.90 48.92
CA THR A 688 -20.14 73.78 49.63
C THR A 688 -20.01 73.48 51.12
N LEU A 689 -19.63 74.48 51.92
CA LEU A 689 -19.53 74.33 53.37
C LEU A 689 -20.91 74.36 54.02
N ASP A 690 -21.11 73.51 55.02
CA ASP A 690 -22.31 73.54 55.84
C ASP A 690 -22.32 74.80 56.73
N GLU A 691 -23.50 75.27 57.13
CA GLU A 691 -23.69 76.56 57.82
C GLU A 691 -22.81 76.72 59.08
N ASN A 692 -22.63 75.63 59.83
CA ASN A 692 -21.82 75.58 61.05
C ASN A 692 -20.29 75.56 60.80
N TYR A 693 -19.85 75.49 59.55
CA TYR A 693 -18.46 75.41 59.12
C TYR A 693 -18.12 76.52 58.11
N SER A 694 -19.04 77.45 57.85
CA SER A 694 -18.98 78.46 56.78
C SER A 694 -17.80 79.44 56.86
N GLU A 695 -17.09 79.55 58.00
CA GLU A 695 -15.86 80.34 58.11
C GLU A 695 -14.60 79.56 57.72
N SER A 696 -14.73 78.27 57.42
CA SER A 696 -13.62 77.42 56.97
C SER A 696 -13.08 77.86 55.62
N ILE A 697 -11.78 77.65 55.41
CA ILE A 697 -11.14 77.79 54.10
C ILE A 697 -10.66 76.38 53.71
N PRO A 698 -11.41 75.65 52.84
CA PRO A 698 -11.02 74.31 52.43
C PRO A 698 -9.66 74.31 51.73
N ILE A 699 -8.81 73.36 52.11
CA ILE A 699 -7.53 73.08 51.46
C ILE A 699 -7.67 71.74 50.76
N VAL A 700 -7.63 71.77 49.43
CA VAL A 700 -7.76 70.59 48.58
C VAL A 700 -6.39 70.21 48.05
N THR A 701 -5.96 68.98 48.30
CA THR A 701 -4.72 68.41 47.78
C THR A 701 -4.95 67.10 47.06
N THR A 702 -4.01 66.68 46.23
CA THR A 702 -4.00 65.33 45.63
C THR A 702 -2.81 64.53 46.15
N ASP A 703 -2.87 63.19 46.04
CA ASP A 703 -1.74 62.28 46.30
C ASP A 703 -0.56 62.48 45.33
N ARG A 704 -0.81 63.12 44.18
CA ARG A 704 0.22 63.68 43.29
C ARG A 704 1.03 64.83 43.93
N GLY A 705 0.60 65.33 45.09
CA GLY A 705 1.26 66.42 45.83
C GLY A 705 0.85 67.82 45.39
N GLU A 706 -0.20 67.96 44.58
CA GLU A 706 -0.72 69.26 44.15
C GLU A 706 -1.64 69.85 45.23
N THR A 707 -1.66 71.18 45.36
CA THR A 707 -2.70 71.91 46.11
C THR A 707 -3.56 72.69 45.11
N ILE A 708 -4.87 72.44 45.13
CA ILE A 708 -5.81 72.95 44.13
C ILE A 708 -6.56 74.14 44.70
N ILE A 709 -6.45 75.26 44.00
CA ILE A 709 -7.17 76.49 44.31
C ILE A 709 -8.44 76.54 43.44
N PRO A 710 -9.63 76.82 44.01
CA PRO A 710 -10.85 76.83 43.22
C PRO A 710 -10.87 78.02 42.25
N ASP A 711 -11.56 77.87 41.12
CA ASP A 711 -11.80 78.94 40.17
C ASP A 711 -12.69 80.06 40.77
N THR A 712 -12.89 81.15 40.02
CA THR A 712 -13.74 82.28 40.45
C THR A 712 -15.19 81.91 40.73
N ASN A 713 -15.63 80.70 40.36
CA ASN A 713 -16.96 80.15 40.63
C ASN A 713 -16.94 79.06 41.72
N GLY A 714 -15.82 78.88 42.43
CA GLY A 714 -15.69 77.92 43.53
C GLY A 714 -15.41 76.48 43.11
N ARG A 715 -15.03 76.21 41.84
CA ARG A 715 -14.76 74.85 41.35
C ARG A 715 -13.27 74.50 41.37
N TYR A 716 -12.95 73.38 41.96
CA TYR A 716 -11.63 72.74 41.94
C TYR A 716 -11.48 71.95 40.64
N LYS A 717 -10.35 72.12 39.94
CA LYS A 717 -10.05 71.45 38.67
C LYS A 717 -8.70 70.73 38.75
N ILE A 718 -8.73 69.42 38.58
CA ILE A 718 -7.55 68.57 38.35
C ILE A 718 -7.35 68.49 36.84
N ASN A 719 -6.23 68.98 36.33
CA ASN A 719 -5.94 68.94 34.89
C ASN A 719 -5.10 67.72 34.54
N ASN A 720 -5.26 67.21 33.32
CA ASN A 720 -4.42 66.16 32.75
C ASN A 720 -4.35 64.90 33.62
N VAL A 721 -5.51 64.30 33.88
CA VAL A 721 -5.62 63.01 34.58
C VAL A 721 -5.00 61.95 33.69
N ALA A 722 -3.82 61.45 34.05
CA ALA A 722 -3.09 60.41 33.32
C ALA A 722 -2.62 59.26 34.24
N GLU A 723 -3.13 59.25 35.46
CA GLU A 723 -2.94 58.24 36.49
C GLU A 723 -4.14 58.29 37.44
N ASP A 724 -4.31 57.28 38.28
CA ASP A 724 -5.33 57.32 39.33
C ASP A 724 -4.93 58.37 40.39
N ILE A 725 -5.88 59.22 40.79
CA ILE A 725 -5.62 60.37 41.68
C ILE A 725 -6.58 60.33 42.87
N VAL A 726 -6.04 60.37 44.07
CA VAL A 726 -6.83 60.48 45.31
C VAL A 726 -6.82 61.92 45.82
N VAL A 727 -8.01 62.49 46.00
CA VAL A 727 -8.19 63.83 46.54
C VAL A 727 -8.28 63.78 48.06
N SER A 728 -7.58 64.70 48.73
CA SER A 728 -7.66 64.94 50.17
C SER A 728 -8.14 66.36 50.43
N ILE A 729 -9.07 66.53 51.37
CA ILE A 729 -9.66 67.83 51.70
C ILE A 729 -9.51 68.04 53.19
N SER A 730 -8.91 69.17 53.57
CA SER A 730 -8.67 69.56 54.96
C SER A 730 -9.00 71.04 55.17
N GLY A 731 -8.78 71.58 56.38
CA GLY A 731 -9.05 73.00 56.67
C GLY A 731 -10.52 73.34 56.94
N ILE A 732 -11.40 72.33 57.06
CA ILE A 732 -12.81 72.48 57.44
C ILE A 732 -12.93 72.35 58.95
N VAL A 733 -13.27 73.45 59.63
CA VAL A 733 -13.32 73.59 61.09
C VAL A 733 -14.63 74.26 61.50
N LYS A 734 -15.26 73.76 62.57
CA LYS A 734 -16.56 74.26 63.05
C LYS A 734 -16.45 75.69 63.60
N ASN A 735 -17.35 76.57 63.20
CA ASN A 735 -17.36 77.99 63.58
C ASN A 735 -17.50 78.18 65.11
N LEU A 736 -16.80 79.17 65.67
CA LEU A 736 -16.90 79.54 67.10
C LEU A 736 -18.13 80.45 67.35
N PRO A 737 -18.90 80.29 68.44
CA PRO A 737 -20.18 80.98 68.58
C PRO A 737 -20.08 82.34 69.30
N THR A 738 -20.40 83.46 68.62
CA THR A 738 -20.92 84.69 69.28
C THR A 738 -21.76 85.60 68.36
N SER A 739 -23.09 85.51 68.55
CA SER A 739 -24.14 86.56 68.57
C SER A 739 -24.11 87.84 67.67
N ILE A 740 -25.16 87.96 66.83
CA ILE A 740 -26.11 89.10 66.61
C ILE A 740 -25.71 90.33 65.73
N LYS A 741 -26.27 90.30 64.50
CA LYS A 741 -27.19 91.27 63.84
C LYS A 741 -26.65 92.57 63.17
N SER A 742 -27.18 92.75 61.95
CA SER A 742 -27.11 93.82 60.94
C SER A 742 -27.55 95.22 61.45
N ILE A 743 -27.32 96.35 60.75
CA ILE A 743 -28.03 96.81 59.54
C ILE A 743 -27.55 98.27 59.21
N GLU A 744 -27.52 98.61 57.92
CA GLU A 744 -28.03 99.82 57.25
C GLU A 744 -28.04 101.24 57.92
N THR A 745 -27.73 102.25 57.10
CA THR A 745 -28.35 103.60 57.03
C THR A 745 -28.39 104.59 58.20
N ASP A 746 -27.86 104.31 59.40
CA ASP A 746 -27.99 105.22 60.56
C ASP A 746 -26.83 106.20 60.83
N THR A 747 -27.18 107.38 61.36
CA THR A 747 -26.26 108.40 61.92
C THR A 747 -25.39 107.81 63.03
N LYS A 748 -24.07 108.02 62.98
CA LYS A 748 -23.11 107.59 64.02
C LYS A 748 -22.51 108.77 64.75
N ILE A 749 -22.42 108.68 66.08
CA ILE A 749 -21.66 109.59 66.92
C ILE A 749 -20.61 108.78 67.67
N TRP A 750 -19.33 109.12 67.57
CA TRP A 750 -18.25 108.45 68.29
C TRP A 750 -17.22 109.45 68.81
N THR A 751 -16.25 108.98 69.60
CA THR A 751 -15.14 109.80 70.07
C THR A 751 -13.81 109.17 69.72
N ALA A 752 -12.83 109.99 69.36
CA ALA A 752 -11.44 109.59 69.19
C ALA A 752 -10.55 110.79 69.55
N ASP A 753 -9.45 110.55 70.27
CA ASP A 753 -8.45 111.56 70.64
C ASP A 753 -9.04 112.86 71.23
N GLY A 754 -9.88 112.76 72.27
CA GLY A 754 -10.48 113.92 72.94
C GLY A 754 -11.55 114.68 72.11
N THR A 755 -11.96 114.13 70.97
CA THR A 755 -12.89 114.76 70.01
C THR A 755 -14.14 113.92 69.82
N ILE A 756 -15.31 114.56 69.66
CA ILE A 756 -16.55 113.89 69.22
C ILE A 756 -16.69 114.00 67.69
N PHE A 757 -16.95 112.88 67.03
CA PHE A 757 -17.22 112.74 65.61
C PHE A 757 -18.69 112.36 65.40
N ILE A 758 -19.32 112.91 64.36
CA ILE A 758 -20.71 112.64 64.01
C ILE A 758 -20.80 112.42 62.50
N HIS A 759 -21.11 111.21 62.06
CA HIS A 759 -21.52 110.88 60.70
C HIS A 759 -23.04 110.98 60.62
N THR A 760 -23.59 111.77 59.69
CA THR A 760 -25.03 111.77 59.43
C THR A 760 -25.33 111.73 57.93
N SER A 761 -26.45 111.11 57.55
CA SER A 761 -26.90 110.99 56.16
C SER A 761 -27.75 112.18 55.68
N SER A 762 -28.08 113.17 56.55
CA SER A 762 -28.77 114.43 56.18
C SER A 762 -28.35 115.61 57.10
N PRO A 763 -28.41 116.90 56.69
CA PRO A 763 -27.98 118.00 57.56
C PRO A 763 -28.88 118.13 58.80
N GLN A 764 -28.28 118.27 59.98
CA GLN A 764 -29.00 118.32 61.26
C GLN A 764 -28.37 119.32 62.23
N GLN A 765 -29.14 119.82 63.19
CA GLN A 765 -28.61 120.62 64.29
C GLN A 765 -28.08 119.72 65.39
N VAL A 766 -26.88 119.98 65.89
CA VAL A 766 -26.31 119.29 67.05
C VAL A 766 -26.24 120.23 68.25
N GLN A 767 -26.60 119.72 69.43
CA GLN A 767 -26.36 120.32 70.75
C GLN A 767 -25.52 119.37 71.60
N VAL A 768 -24.54 119.83 72.37
CA VAL A 768 -23.79 119.00 73.32
C VAL A 768 -23.86 119.64 74.70
N VAL A 769 -24.34 118.92 75.72
CA VAL A 769 -24.47 119.40 77.10
C VAL A 769 -23.62 118.57 78.07
N ASN A 770 -23.08 119.14 79.15
CA ASN A 770 -22.40 118.39 80.21
C ASN A 770 -23.38 117.90 81.29
N LEU A 771 -22.92 117.07 82.23
CA LEU A 771 -23.78 116.55 83.32
C LEU A 771 -24.32 117.63 84.28
N ALA A 772 -23.75 118.84 84.29
CA ALA A 772 -24.31 119.98 85.00
C ALA A 772 -25.44 120.68 84.20
N GLY A 773 -25.79 120.16 83.02
CA GLY A 773 -26.83 120.69 82.14
C GLY A 773 -26.40 121.85 81.24
N SER A 774 -25.13 122.26 81.27
CA SER A 774 -24.62 123.39 80.48
C SER A 774 -24.36 122.98 79.03
N THR A 775 -24.88 123.73 78.05
CA THR A 775 -24.62 123.51 76.61
C THR A 775 -23.24 124.02 76.22
N LEU A 776 -22.42 123.14 75.66
CA LEU A 776 -21.04 123.41 75.22
C LEU A 776 -20.93 123.62 73.71
N PHE A 777 -21.79 122.96 72.91
CA PHE A 777 -21.88 123.17 71.47
C PHE A 777 -23.34 123.23 71.04
N TYR A 778 -23.69 124.13 70.14
CA TYR A 778 -24.99 124.16 69.46
C TYR A 778 -24.85 124.75 68.06
N ARG A 779 -24.96 123.94 67.00
CA ARG A 779 -24.83 124.39 65.60
C ARG A 779 -25.43 123.40 64.59
N ASN A 780 -25.70 123.84 63.36
CA ASN A 780 -26.03 122.93 62.26
C ASN A 780 -24.78 122.24 61.70
N ILE A 781 -24.92 120.97 61.34
CA ILE A 781 -23.89 120.13 60.74
C ILE A 781 -24.38 119.56 59.40
N PRO A 782 -23.52 119.49 58.37
CA PRO A 782 -23.89 118.96 57.06
C PRO A 782 -23.88 117.43 57.01
N VAL A 783 -24.28 116.85 55.87
CA VAL A 783 -24.17 115.41 55.58
C VAL A 783 -22.72 114.96 55.58
N GLY A 784 -22.47 113.75 56.09
CA GLY A 784 -21.15 113.16 56.25
C GLY A 784 -20.59 113.35 57.66
N ASP A 785 -19.27 113.28 57.80
CA ASP A 785 -18.58 113.35 59.08
C ASP A 785 -18.34 114.79 59.54
N THR A 786 -18.76 115.11 60.76
CA THR A 786 -18.48 116.37 61.45
C THR A 786 -17.72 116.11 62.75
N ARG A 787 -16.71 116.94 63.04
CA ARG A 787 -15.85 116.82 64.24
C ARG A 787 -16.07 117.99 65.20
N LEU A 788 -16.14 117.69 66.49
CA LEU A 788 -16.34 118.60 67.61
C LEU A 788 -15.21 118.40 68.62
N ASN A 789 -14.20 119.27 68.54
CA ASN A 789 -12.98 119.21 69.35
C ASN A 789 -13.11 120.13 70.58
N GLY A 790 -12.16 120.07 71.51
CA GLY A 790 -12.05 121.05 72.61
C GLY A 790 -12.95 120.77 73.80
N LEU A 791 -13.39 119.53 73.96
CA LEU A 791 -14.10 119.05 75.15
C LEU A 791 -13.08 118.43 76.12
N ALA A 792 -13.21 118.71 77.43
CA ALA A 792 -12.39 118.08 78.45
C ALA A 792 -12.80 116.62 78.67
N ALA A 793 -11.92 115.82 79.27
CA ALA A 793 -12.27 114.46 79.67
C ALA A 793 -13.47 114.50 80.62
N GLY A 794 -14.57 113.88 80.21
CA GLY A 794 -15.85 114.06 80.87
C GLY A 794 -17.02 113.48 80.10
N VAL A 795 -18.18 113.57 80.74
CA VAL A 795 -19.42 112.98 80.25
C VAL A 795 -20.33 114.08 79.72
N TYR A 796 -20.78 113.90 78.49
CA TYR A 796 -21.63 114.82 77.75
C TYR A 796 -22.90 114.13 77.25
N ILE A 797 -23.91 114.88 76.85
CA ILE A 797 -25.10 114.42 76.13
C ILE A 797 -25.20 115.22 74.83
N VAL A 798 -25.21 114.53 73.69
CA VAL A 798 -25.27 115.07 72.34
C VAL A 798 -26.70 114.93 71.80
N HIS A 799 -27.41 116.03 71.58
CA HIS A 799 -28.73 116.05 70.97
C HIS A 799 -28.57 116.34 69.47
N LEU A 800 -29.28 115.61 68.63
CA LEU A 800 -29.38 115.91 67.19
C LEU A 800 -30.83 116.26 66.86
N SER A 801 -31.09 117.26 66.03
CA SER A 801 -32.45 117.78 65.80
C SER A 801 -33.45 116.75 65.30
N ARG A 802 -32.98 115.65 64.70
CA ARG A 802 -33.85 114.58 64.18
C ARG A 802 -33.64 113.25 64.90
N GLU A 803 -32.83 113.21 65.96
CA GLU A 803 -32.58 112.00 66.75
C GLU A 803 -32.59 112.24 68.27
N MET A 804 -32.79 111.18 69.03
CA MET A 804 -32.78 111.25 70.49
C MET A 804 -31.40 111.63 71.04
N PRO A 805 -31.33 112.44 72.13
CA PRO A 805 -30.12 112.71 72.88
C PRO A 805 -29.27 111.48 73.21
N ARG A 806 -27.97 111.53 72.92
CA ARG A 806 -27.01 110.45 73.23
C ARG A 806 -25.95 110.90 74.21
N LYS A 807 -25.83 110.20 75.34
CA LYS A 807 -24.72 110.41 76.28
C LYS A 807 -23.41 109.90 75.67
N ILE A 808 -22.39 110.75 75.62
CA ILE A 808 -21.07 110.46 75.06
C ILE A 808 -19.99 110.81 76.09
N ILE A 809 -19.01 109.93 76.26
CA ILE A 809 -17.88 110.16 77.15
C ILE A 809 -16.67 110.49 76.29
N VAL A 810 -16.06 111.64 76.55
CA VAL A 810 -14.77 112.01 75.99
C VAL A 810 -13.73 111.67 77.06
N ARG A 811 -12.67 110.97 76.69
CA ARG A 811 -11.59 110.57 77.59
C ARG A 811 -10.34 111.38 77.35
#